data_AF-A0A6B0T7L5-F1
#
_entry.id   AF-A0A6B0T7L5-F1
#
_cell.length_a   1.000
_cell.length_b   1.000
_cell.length_c   1.000
_cell.angle_alpha   90.00
_cell.angle_beta   90.00
_cell.angle_gamma   90.00
#
_symmetry.space_group_name_H-M   'P 1'
#
loop_
_entity.id
_entity.type
_entity.pdbx_description
1 polymer ?
#
loop_
_entity_poly.entity_id
_entity_poly.type
_entity_poly.pdbx_seq_one_letter_code
_entity_poly.pdbx_strand_id
1 'polypeptide(L)'
;MSSLWNDLRVGLRIGRASVRDRFRRQTDSRREKAAFVLLGLFILPGFVLFVRQAYSLGVLSRGGIEAPAVLAVARNALLPMMGVLTVVAGLEAVQQLGDDSVRSLLLTSASTRAIVVGKIVSLLVTWFVLLGLGFSVLVAYAAGARTPLFPVAVLVALVPVFVLVLLAGLALGYLLWLGVDLLGLSEGSRQLVTAVLYLGVVIAMFAGGSLVGGASARGGITGLIPTGEPLTPIGWYADLFFVGSPMTPTLGARTLLAAALILGAVPLALGLVVRLAPLYWYASPADEGSEQETATAFEKAPSELIGRTPGTLTGRYPTLRVLLAIVRNARRQPNQYVYLFYYLFPILPILVQQLISTPEAVPLSVGASFVLLGVWLAGGVFCLNPLGTEGSMLSQLVLAERRAESFVHARLLAGSLLGVTLTTAGVVLFAAANGSIGVRVAVPAVIFAAGAAVTSAALALGLGSVLPKFEAVEVFQSIETVAPSIIAAIVHAVLSALLLVAGIATALGVGSPETPLSALQQVGAVGGYVVTLGFLGDASRRYAVARFRDHGYDVVRTDRPFAVYAAVGLMVLSFLIGQAVSIAAVPVLGLDQAPLVVYPTLFVVQYAGFALVAVGFLYATHRGLAYVDLSLPSPRQVGIIVGGVVASFVIWAVASLIVANLGLPATDHALFDPSDDATPTLLLVLVPLVLFVNGPVEELLYRNVIQKYLTERFSVPVAIVIASAVFALAHVPAYYSAGLTALSFTLTLLFVISCLWGWIYDYTGSLLVVSAIHGLYNAVLIAGLYVQLT
;
A
#
# COMPACT_ATOMS: atom_id res chain seq x y z
N MET A 1 40.93 -3.54 25.81
CA MET A 1 40.42 -2.78 24.65
C MET A 1 40.32 -3.63 23.37
N SER A 2 41.24 -4.58 23.11
CA SER A 2 41.20 -5.45 21.93
C SER A 2 39.94 -6.34 21.83
N SER A 3 39.42 -6.86 22.95
CA SER A 3 38.19 -7.67 22.97
C SER A 3 36.93 -6.88 22.61
N LEU A 4 36.80 -5.65 23.12
CA LEU A 4 35.67 -4.75 22.86
C LEU A 4 35.59 -4.33 21.38
N TRP A 5 36.74 -4.02 20.79
CA TRP A 5 36.83 -3.74 19.35
C TRP A 5 36.48 -4.96 18.49
N ASN A 6 36.83 -6.16 18.94
CA ASN A 6 36.44 -7.39 18.27
C ASN A 6 34.93 -7.62 18.36
N ASP A 7 34.35 -7.47 19.56
CA ASP A 7 32.89 -7.58 19.78
C ASP A 7 32.10 -6.58 18.92
N LEU A 8 32.59 -5.34 18.80
CA LEU A 8 31.99 -4.32 17.93
C LEU A 8 32.06 -4.72 16.45
N ARG A 9 33.22 -5.19 15.97
CA ARG A 9 33.39 -5.63 14.58
C ARG A 9 32.51 -6.83 14.24
N VAL A 10 32.46 -7.81 15.13
CA VAL A 10 31.60 -9.00 14.97
C VAL A 10 30.13 -8.60 15.04
N GLY A 11 29.74 -7.78 16.01
CA GLY A 11 28.37 -7.27 16.14
C GLY A 11 27.91 -6.49 14.91
N LEU A 12 28.75 -5.62 14.34
CA LEU A 12 28.43 -4.93 13.07
C LEU A 12 28.22 -5.90 11.90
N ARG A 13 28.99 -7.00 11.83
CA ARG A 13 28.79 -8.06 10.82
C ARG A 13 27.47 -8.79 11.03
N ILE A 14 27.13 -9.14 12.26
CA ILE A 14 25.85 -9.76 12.63
C ILE A 14 24.70 -8.84 12.22
N GLY A 15 24.72 -7.57 12.65
CA GLY A 15 23.68 -6.60 12.32
C GLY A 15 23.53 -6.39 10.81
N ARG A 16 24.64 -6.28 10.06
CA ARG A 16 24.62 -6.19 8.59
C ARG A 16 24.03 -7.44 7.93
N ALA A 17 24.36 -8.63 8.43
CA ALA A 17 23.83 -9.88 7.93
C ALA A 17 22.32 -9.97 8.17
N SER A 18 21.85 -9.67 9.39
CA SER A 18 20.43 -9.66 9.75
C SER A 18 19.62 -8.67 8.90
N VAL A 19 20.12 -7.45 8.69
CA VAL A 19 19.47 -6.45 7.83
C VAL A 19 19.39 -6.94 6.39
N ARG A 20 20.48 -7.50 5.87
CA ARG A 20 20.54 -7.99 4.47
C ARG A 20 19.62 -9.18 4.27
N ASP A 21 19.56 -10.09 5.23
CA ASP A 21 18.65 -11.23 5.22
C ASP A 21 17.20 -10.76 5.21
N ARG A 22 16.82 -9.87 6.14
CA ARG A 22 15.48 -9.27 6.18
C ARG A 22 15.10 -8.58 4.87
N PHE A 23 16.01 -7.77 4.33
CA PHE A 23 15.78 -7.09 3.06
C PHE A 23 15.58 -8.07 1.91
N ARG A 24 16.37 -9.17 1.86
CA ARG A 24 16.23 -10.22 0.85
C ARG A 24 14.92 -10.97 0.98
N ARG A 25 14.54 -11.42 2.19
CA ARG A 25 13.26 -12.09 2.45
C ARG A 25 12.06 -11.23 2.06
N GLN A 26 12.18 -9.91 2.14
CA GLN A 26 11.13 -8.98 1.72
C GLN A 26 11.14 -8.67 0.21
N THR A 27 12.27 -8.87 -0.47
CA THR A 27 12.47 -8.48 -1.88
C THR A 27 12.94 -9.65 -2.75
N ASP A 28 12.47 -10.86 -2.45
CA ASP A 28 13.00 -12.06 -3.09
C ASP A 28 12.56 -12.13 -4.57
N SER A 29 11.35 -11.65 -4.88
CA SER A 29 10.81 -11.64 -6.24
C SER A 29 10.85 -10.26 -6.94
N ARG A 30 10.87 -10.27 -8.29
CA ARG A 30 10.69 -9.03 -9.09
C ARG A 30 9.35 -8.36 -8.81
N ARG A 31 8.31 -9.15 -8.54
CA ARG A 31 6.96 -8.67 -8.25
C ARG A 31 6.89 -7.92 -6.93
N GLU A 32 7.56 -8.40 -5.89
CA GLU A 32 7.68 -7.69 -4.61
C GLU A 32 8.43 -6.37 -4.77
N LYS A 33 9.56 -6.37 -5.48
CA LYS A 33 10.31 -5.14 -5.79
C LYS A 33 9.44 -4.13 -6.53
N ALA A 34 8.71 -4.57 -7.56
CA ALA A 34 7.79 -3.72 -8.30
C ALA A 34 6.66 -3.18 -7.39
N ALA A 35 6.10 -4.03 -6.52
CA ALA A 35 5.07 -3.62 -5.58
C ALA A 35 5.56 -2.57 -4.57
N PHE A 36 6.81 -2.68 -4.08
CA PHE A 36 7.43 -1.64 -3.24
C PHE A 36 7.57 -0.31 -3.96
N VAL A 37 8.05 -0.33 -5.21
CA VAL A 37 8.16 0.89 -6.03
C VAL A 37 6.79 1.51 -6.23
N LEU A 38 5.78 0.72 -6.62
CA LEU A 38 4.41 1.19 -6.80
C LEU A 38 3.84 1.79 -5.51
N LEU A 39 4.01 1.13 -4.36
CA LEU A 39 3.58 1.66 -3.07
C LEU A 39 4.27 2.99 -2.74
N GLY A 40 5.58 3.08 -2.98
CA GLY A 40 6.35 4.30 -2.79
C GLY A 40 5.83 5.47 -3.64
N LEU A 41 5.45 5.22 -4.90
CA LEU A 41 4.89 6.23 -5.80
C LEU A 41 3.53 6.76 -5.31
N PHE A 42 2.70 5.91 -4.70
CA PHE A 42 1.43 6.36 -4.10
C PHE A 42 1.62 7.17 -2.82
N ILE A 43 2.70 6.94 -2.06
CA ILE A 43 3.02 7.67 -0.84
C ILE A 43 3.72 9.01 -1.15
N LEU A 44 4.46 9.08 -2.26
CA LEU A 44 5.26 10.22 -2.68
C LEU A 44 4.52 11.58 -2.63
N PRO A 45 3.27 11.73 -3.10
CA PRO A 45 2.61 13.04 -3.14
C PRO A 45 2.40 13.62 -1.74
N GLY A 46 1.92 12.79 -0.81
CA GLY A 46 1.74 13.20 0.58
C GLY A 46 3.07 13.57 1.23
N PHE A 47 4.11 12.77 0.99
CA PHE A 47 5.44 13.05 1.52
C PHE A 47 6.02 14.37 1.01
N VAL A 48 5.94 14.63 -0.30
CA VAL A 48 6.41 15.89 -0.90
C VAL A 48 5.62 17.09 -0.38
N LEU A 49 4.31 16.94 -0.19
CA LEU A 49 3.47 17.97 0.45
C LEU A 49 3.95 18.29 1.88
N PHE A 50 4.26 17.29 2.69
CA PHE A 50 4.80 17.50 4.04
C PHE A 50 6.15 18.23 4.01
N VAL A 51 7.06 17.83 3.11
CA VAL A 51 8.36 18.49 2.92
C VAL A 51 8.19 19.97 2.54
N ARG A 52 7.28 20.27 1.60
CA ARG A 52 6.99 21.66 1.20
C ARG A 52 6.40 22.47 2.36
N GLN A 53 5.44 21.92 3.09
CA GLN A 53 4.84 22.61 4.23
C GLN A 53 5.88 22.93 5.29
N ALA A 54 6.77 21.99 5.60
CA ALA A 54 7.88 22.21 6.53
C ALA A 54 8.80 23.34 6.05
N TYR A 55 9.18 23.35 4.77
CA TYR A 55 9.95 24.47 4.20
C TYR A 55 9.22 25.81 4.35
N SER A 56 7.93 25.90 4.02
CA SER A 56 7.15 27.13 4.17
C SER A 56 7.06 27.61 5.63
N LEU A 57 6.87 26.69 6.58
CA LEU A 57 6.90 27.01 8.00
C LEU A 57 8.28 27.54 8.42
N GLY A 58 9.35 26.98 7.85
CA GLY A 58 10.71 27.49 8.01
C GLY A 58 10.83 28.94 7.52
N VAL A 59 10.32 29.26 6.34
CA VAL A 59 10.35 30.63 5.79
C VAL A 59 9.65 31.62 6.72
N LEU A 60 8.49 31.27 7.24
CA LEU A 60 7.72 32.10 8.17
C LEU A 60 8.46 32.33 9.51
N SER A 61 9.32 31.38 9.91
CA SER A 61 10.08 31.44 11.17
C SER A 61 11.36 32.26 11.12
N ARG A 62 11.76 32.82 9.95
CA ARG A 62 13.05 33.52 9.78
C ARG A 62 13.22 34.74 10.69
N GLY A 63 12.13 35.41 11.06
CA GLY A 63 12.15 36.56 11.95
C GLY A 63 12.40 36.21 13.42
N GLY A 64 12.63 34.93 13.73
CA GLY A 64 12.55 34.41 15.09
C GLY A 64 11.11 34.09 15.46
N ILE A 65 10.93 33.10 16.34
CA ILE A 65 9.62 32.79 16.91
C ILE A 65 9.77 32.82 18.42
N GLU A 66 9.06 33.74 19.08
CA GLU A 66 8.82 33.66 20.51
C GLU A 66 7.84 32.52 20.79
N ALA A 67 8.38 31.31 20.94
CA ALA A 67 7.61 30.11 21.23
C ALA A 67 7.99 29.46 22.56
N PRO A 68 7.93 30.19 23.70
CA PRO A 68 8.23 29.62 25.01
C PRO A 68 7.32 28.42 25.33
N ALA A 69 6.08 28.44 24.83
CA ALA A 69 5.15 27.31 24.87
C ALA A 69 5.67 26.06 24.13
N VAL A 70 6.26 26.21 22.94
CA VAL A 70 6.77 25.06 22.16
C VAL A 70 7.98 24.44 22.85
N LEU A 71 8.88 25.27 23.38
CA LEU A 71 10.05 24.78 24.11
C LEU A 71 9.65 24.10 25.41
N ALA A 72 8.71 24.68 26.18
CA ALA A 72 8.19 24.06 27.39
C ALA A 72 7.45 22.74 27.12
N VAL A 73 6.66 22.68 26.04
CA VAL A 73 6.03 21.44 25.57
C VAL A 73 7.08 20.40 25.21
N ALA A 74 8.12 20.76 24.44
CA ALA A 74 9.18 19.82 24.07
C ALA A 74 9.96 19.28 25.30
N ARG A 75 10.25 20.14 26.28
CA ARG A 75 10.90 19.75 27.54
C ARG A 75 10.07 18.74 28.32
N ASN A 76 8.76 18.95 28.43
CA ASN A 76 7.86 18.07 29.18
C ASN A 76 7.39 16.85 28.36
N ALA A 77 7.46 16.90 27.02
CA ALA A 77 7.14 15.78 26.14
C ALA A 77 8.29 14.78 25.96
N LEU A 78 9.55 15.19 26.18
CA LEU A 78 10.72 14.35 25.94
C LEU A 78 10.64 12.99 26.64
N LEU A 79 10.43 12.99 27.96
CA LEU A 79 10.41 11.75 28.74
C LEU A 79 9.21 10.85 28.41
N PRO A 80 7.96 11.35 28.32
CA PRO A 80 6.82 10.55 27.84
C PRO A 80 7.06 9.94 26.46
N MET A 81 7.60 10.73 25.50
CA MET A 81 7.91 10.23 24.16
C MET A 81 8.99 9.16 24.18
N MET A 82 10.05 9.33 24.98
CA MET A 82 11.05 8.29 25.20
C MET A 82 10.43 7.03 25.78
N GLY A 83 9.50 7.14 26.74
CA GLY A 83 8.79 5.99 27.31
C GLY A 83 7.97 5.24 26.27
N VAL A 84 7.17 5.96 25.48
CA VAL A 84 6.39 5.38 24.37
C VAL A 84 7.31 4.69 23.37
N LEU A 85 8.36 5.36 22.90
CA LEU A 85 9.31 4.79 21.94
C LEU A 85 10.09 3.60 22.52
N THR A 86 10.39 3.60 23.82
CA THR A 86 11.04 2.48 24.52
C THR A 86 10.14 1.25 24.49
N VAL A 87 8.84 1.44 24.74
CA VAL A 87 7.87 0.36 24.67
C VAL A 87 7.74 -0.17 23.25
N VAL A 88 7.64 0.70 22.23
CA VAL A 88 7.60 0.28 20.81
C VAL A 88 8.87 -0.46 20.42
N ALA A 89 10.05 0.08 20.77
CA ALA A 89 11.34 -0.57 20.51
C ALA A 89 11.46 -1.91 21.24
N GLY A 90 10.89 -2.05 22.44
CA GLY A 90 10.84 -3.31 23.16
C GLY A 90 9.92 -4.34 22.53
N LEU A 91 8.74 -3.93 22.06
CA LEU A 91 7.84 -4.79 21.29
C LEU A 91 8.49 -5.27 19.99
N GLU A 92 9.18 -4.38 19.28
CA GLU A 92 9.94 -4.75 18.09
C GLU A 92 11.12 -5.66 18.43
N ALA A 93 11.86 -5.39 19.51
CA ALA A 93 12.93 -6.25 19.96
C ALA A 93 12.43 -7.66 20.27
N VAL A 94 11.29 -7.82 20.96
CA VAL A 94 10.64 -9.11 21.20
C VAL A 94 10.35 -9.83 19.87
N GLN A 95 9.81 -9.13 18.87
CA GLN A 95 9.57 -9.73 17.54
C GLN A 95 10.89 -10.16 16.87
N GLN A 96 11.93 -9.32 16.90
CA GLN A 96 13.25 -9.62 16.29
C GLN A 96 14.05 -10.73 17.01
N LEU A 97 13.74 -10.98 18.28
CA LEU A 97 14.37 -12.05 19.06
C LEU A 97 13.75 -13.42 18.78
N GLY A 98 12.49 -13.48 18.33
CA GLY A 98 11.87 -14.72 17.85
C GLY A 98 12.39 -15.14 16.47
N ASP A 99 12.50 -14.19 15.53
CA ASP A 99 12.84 -14.47 14.11
C ASP A 99 14.35 -14.72 13.84
N ASP A 100 15.04 -15.50 14.69
CA ASP A 100 16.46 -15.87 14.53
C ASP A 100 16.63 -17.35 14.15
N SER A 101 16.29 -17.69 12.91
CA SER A 101 16.56 -19.01 12.29
C SER A 101 18.03 -19.51 12.40
N VAL A 102 18.96 -18.61 12.71
CA VAL A 102 20.41 -18.87 12.83
C VAL A 102 20.88 -18.80 14.29
N ARG A 103 19.95 -18.82 15.26
CA ARG A 103 20.21 -18.66 16.71
C ARG A 103 21.32 -19.59 17.21
N SER A 104 21.25 -20.88 16.90
CA SER A 104 22.23 -21.89 17.33
C SER A 104 23.65 -21.58 16.84
N LEU A 105 23.78 -21.14 15.58
CA LEU A 105 25.03 -20.73 14.97
C LEU A 105 25.57 -19.42 15.56
N LEU A 106 24.70 -18.45 15.87
CA LEU A 106 25.11 -17.19 16.50
C LEU A 106 25.63 -17.40 17.93
N LEU A 107 24.93 -18.23 18.73
CA LEU A 107 25.29 -18.51 20.13
C LEU A 107 26.59 -19.33 20.26
N THR A 108 26.97 -20.08 19.22
CA THR A 108 28.21 -20.88 19.21
C THR A 108 29.41 -20.14 18.60
N SER A 109 29.17 -19.11 17.77
CA SER A 109 30.23 -18.43 17.01
C SER A 109 30.59 -17.02 17.47
N ALA A 110 29.76 -16.39 18.32
CA ALA A 110 29.96 -15.02 18.77
C ALA A 110 29.73 -14.84 20.27
N SER A 111 30.41 -13.85 20.86
CA SER A 111 30.16 -13.48 22.25
C SER A 111 28.77 -12.85 22.42
N THR A 112 28.15 -13.02 23.59
CA THR A 112 26.84 -12.39 23.89
C THR A 112 26.88 -10.87 23.71
N ARG A 113 28.02 -10.24 23.98
CA ARG A 113 28.23 -8.80 23.78
C ARG A 113 28.16 -8.43 22.30
N ALA A 114 28.81 -9.21 21.43
CA ALA A 114 28.76 -9.01 19.98
C ALA A 114 27.34 -9.22 19.44
N ILE A 115 26.61 -10.23 19.94
CA ILE A 115 25.21 -10.48 19.55
C ILE A 115 24.31 -9.28 19.92
N VAL A 116 24.42 -8.76 21.15
CA VAL A 116 23.67 -7.57 21.60
C VAL A 116 23.98 -6.36 20.71
N VAL A 117 25.25 -6.11 20.40
CA VAL A 117 25.65 -5.04 19.47
C VAL A 117 25.01 -5.24 18.10
N GLY A 118 25.03 -6.46 17.57
CA GLY A 118 24.41 -6.78 16.28
C GLY A 118 22.89 -6.55 16.26
N LYS A 119 22.19 -6.89 17.34
CA LYS A 119 20.75 -6.63 17.48
C LYS A 119 20.43 -5.14 17.55
N ILE A 120 21.20 -4.36 18.29
CA ILE A 120 21.03 -2.89 18.33
C ILE A 120 21.25 -2.28 16.95
N VAL A 121 22.28 -2.73 16.22
CA VAL A 121 22.55 -2.27 14.85
C VAL A 121 21.37 -2.62 13.91
N SER A 122 20.83 -3.84 14.02
CA SER A 122 19.64 -4.26 13.26
C SER A 122 18.41 -3.40 13.56
N LEU A 123 18.12 -3.14 14.83
CA LEU A 123 17.05 -2.23 15.26
C LEU A 123 17.28 -0.83 14.71
N LEU A 124 18.48 -0.25 14.87
CA LEU A 124 18.81 1.08 14.39
C LEU A 124 18.56 1.23 12.89
N VAL A 125 18.97 0.24 12.08
CA VAL A 125 18.75 0.27 10.63
C VAL A 125 17.26 0.15 10.28
N THR A 126 16.48 -0.61 11.05
CA THR A 126 15.04 -0.76 10.80
C THR A 126 14.30 0.57 10.98
N TRP A 127 14.70 1.35 11.97
CA TRP A 127 14.14 2.69 12.23
C TRP A 127 14.70 3.77 11.28
N PHE A 128 15.80 3.50 10.59
CA PHE A 128 16.47 4.49 9.74
C PHE A 128 15.58 5.03 8.63
N VAL A 129 14.68 4.21 8.07
CA VAL A 129 13.73 4.67 7.04
C VAL A 129 12.78 5.72 7.62
N LEU A 130 12.14 5.42 8.77
CA LEU A 130 11.21 6.35 9.42
C LEU A 130 11.92 7.62 9.90
N LEU A 131 13.09 7.47 10.53
CA LEU A 131 13.91 8.59 10.97
C LEU A 131 14.40 9.42 9.78
N GLY A 132 14.80 8.80 8.68
CA GLY A 132 15.25 9.48 7.46
C GLY A 132 14.14 10.31 6.82
N LEU A 133 12.92 9.76 6.75
CA LEU A 133 11.74 10.51 6.30
C LEU A 133 11.47 11.71 7.20
N GLY A 134 11.42 11.54 8.52
CA GLY A 134 11.23 12.65 9.46
C GLY A 134 12.36 13.69 9.42
N PHE A 135 13.61 13.23 9.30
CA PHE A 135 14.78 14.10 9.21
C PHE A 135 14.80 14.91 7.92
N SER A 136 14.32 14.37 6.80
CA SER A 136 14.19 15.13 5.55
C SER A 136 13.20 16.30 5.68
N VAL A 137 12.10 16.12 6.43
CA VAL A 137 11.12 17.17 6.75
C VAL A 137 11.77 18.25 7.62
N LEU A 138 12.57 17.85 8.62
CA LEU A 138 13.35 18.78 9.44
C LEU A 138 14.37 19.58 8.62
N VAL A 139 15.10 18.92 7.70
CA VAL A 139 16.07 19.58 6.80
C VAL A 139 15.35 20.60 5.91
N ALA A 140 14.16 20.27 5.42
CA ALA A 140 13.35 21.20 4.62
C ALA A 140 12.92 22.43 5.44
N TYR A 141 12.46 22.25 6.68
CA TYR A 141 12.19 23.36 7.60
C TYR A 141 13.43 24.22 7.84
N ALA A 142 14.58 23.61 8.14
CA ALA A 142 15.82 24.33 8.40
C ALA A 142 16.32 25.11 7.18
N ALA A 143 16.17 24.54 5.98
CA ALA A 143 16.45 25.24 4.72
C ALA A 143 15.54 26.46 4.55
N GLY A 144 14.25 26.32 4.86
CA GLY A 144 13.28 27.42 4.89
C GLY A 144 13.69 28.52 5.88
N ALA A 145 14.05 28.14 7.11
CA ALA A 145 14.44 29.03 8.19
C ALA A 145 15.86 29.62 8.04
N ARG A 146 16.67 29.13 7.09
CA ARG A 146 18.09 29.47 6.90
C ARG A 146 18.95 29.12 8.13
N THR A 147 18.67 27.98 8.76
CA THR A 147 19.35 27.50 9.97
C THR A 147 20.08 26.17 9.72
N PRO A 148 21.17 26.15 8.93
CA PRO A 148 21.84 24.91 8.53
C PRO A 148 22.43 24.10 9.70
N LEU A 149 22.70 24.75 10.84
CA LEU A 149 23.19 24.09 12.05
C LEU A 149 22.09 23.34 12.81
N PHE A 150 20.82 23.69 12.61
CA PHE A 150 19.70 23.12 13.37
C PHE A 150 19.51 21.62 13.13
N PRO A 151 19.51 21.09 11.88
CA PRO A 151 19.45 19.64 11.65
C PRO A 151 20.65 18.89 12.24
N VAL A 152 21.84 19.50 12.23
CA VAL A 152 23.04 18.91 12.81
C VAL A 152 22.91 18.81 14.33
N ALA A 153 22.44 19.88 14.98
CA ALA A 153 22.17 19.89 16.41
C ALA A 153 21.13 18.83 16.80
N VAL A 154 20.01 18.77 16.07
CA VAL A 154 18.98 17.73 16.28
C VAL A 154 19.57 16.34 16.11
N LEU A 155 20.36 16.09 15.07
CA LEU A 155 20.97 14.77 14.85
C LEU A 155 21.90 14.38 16.01
N VAL A 156 22.76 15.30 16.45
CA VAL A 156 23.71 15.07 17.56
C VAL A 156 22.96 14.84 18.88
N ALA A 157 21.89 15.59 19.16
CA ALA A 157 21.06 15.40 20.34
C ALA A 157 20.18 14.13 20.26
N LEU A 158 19.74 13.75 19.05
CA LEU A 158 18.85 12.60 18.86
C LEU A 158 19.59 11.28 19.08
N VAL A 159 20.85 11.16 18.63
CA VAL A 159 21.59 9.90 18.67
C VAL A 159 21.68 9.30 20.09
N PRO A 160 22.10 10.02 21.14
CA PRO A 160 22.15 9.47 22.50
C PRO A 160 20.79 9.05 23.04
N VAL A 161 19.76 9.89 22.84
CA VAL A 161 18.38 9.59 23.26
C VAL A 161 17.87 8.35 22.55
N PHE A 162 18.08 8.26 21.24
CA PHE A 162 17.60 7.15 20.43
C PHE A 162 18.31 5.84 20.77
N VAL A 163 19.63 5.86 20.96
CA VAL A 163 20.38 4.69 21.44
C VAL A 163 19.88 4.24 22.82
N LEU A 164 19.63 5.18 23.73
CA LEU A 164 19.10 4.88 25.05
C LEU A 164 17.69 4.25 24.97
N VAL A 165 16.82 4.77 24.11
CA VAL A 165 15.49 4.21 23.84
C VAL A 165 15.58 2.78 23.30
N LEU A 166 16.47 2.52 22.34
CA LEU A 166 16.67 1.16 21.79
C LEU A 166 17.22 0.19 22.85
N LEU A 167 18.17 0.63 23.68
CA LEU A 167 18.74 -0.17 24.77
C LEU A 167 17.70 -0.48 25.85
N ALA A 168 16.96 0.54 26.28
CA ALA A 168 15.89 0.39 27.26
C ALA A 168 14.76 -0.50 26.71
N GLY A 169 14.43 -0.38 25.43
CA GLY A 169 13.45 -1.22 24.75
C GLY A 169 13.90 -2.67 24.71
N LEU A 170 15.15 -2.93 24.32
CA LEU A 170 15.71 -4.28 24.33
C LEU A 170 15.75 -4.88 25.75
N ALA A 171 16.12 -4.10 26.76
CA ALA A 171 16.07 -4.52 28.16
C ALA A 171 14.64 -4.86 28.59
N LEU A 172 13.66 -4.02 28.24
CA LEU A 172 12.24 -4.25 28.49
C LEU A 172 11.77 -5.53 27.81
N GLY A 173 12.20 -5.80 26.57
CA GLY A 173 11.88 -7.03 25.85
C GLY A 173 12.41 -8.28 26.56
N TYR A 174 13.68 -8.25 27.01
CA TYR A 174 14.23 -9.36 27.81
C TYR A 174 13.50 -9.54 29.14
N LEU A 175 13.18 -8.46 29.85
CA LEU A 175 12.48 -8.53 31.14
C LEU A 175 11.04 -9.02 30.99
N LEU A 176 10.34 -8.58 29.95
CA LEU A 176 8.98 -9.04 29.66
C LEU A 176 8.97 -10.53 29.36
N TRP A 177 9.94 -10.99 28.56
CA TRP A 177 10.09 -12.42 28.30
C TRP A 177 10.39 -13.22 29.57
N LEU A 178 11.42 -12.83 30.33
CA LEU A 178 11.78 -13.49 31.58
C LEU A 178 10.63 -13.49 32.58
N GLY A 179 9.89 -12.39 32.69
CA GLY A 179 8.73 -12.27 33.58
C GLY A 179 7.60 -13.20 33.18
N VAL A 180 7.35 -13.37 31.89
CA VAL A 180 6.33 -14.32 31.39
C VAL A 180 6.79 -15.77 31.58
N ASP A 181 8.08 -16.04 31.38
CA ASP A 181 8.66 -17.39 31.55
C ASP A 181 8.62 -17.85 33.02
N LEU A 182 8.91 -16.95 33.96
CA LEU A 182 8.82 -17.20 35.41
C LEU A 182 7.42 -17.62 35.89
N LEU A 183 6.36 -17.29 35.13
CA LEU A 183 5.00 -17.68 35.48
C LEU A 183 4.71 -19.16 35.19
N GLY A 184 5.60 -19.89 34.52
CA GLY A 184 5.44 -21.32 34.22
C GLY A 184 4.17 -21.63 33.43
N LEU A 185 3.73 -20.67 32.61
CA LEU A 185 2.46 -20.76 31.89
C LEU A 185 2.53 -21.81 30.77
N SER A 186 1.41 -22.51 30.55
CA SER A 186 1.23 -23.29 29.32
C SER A 186 1.42 -22.42 28.08
N GLU A 187 1.82 -23.01 26.96
CA GLU A 187 2.13 -22.28 25.73
C GLU A 187 0.97 -21.34 25.28
N GLY A 188 -0.27 -21.83 25.34
CA GLY A 188 -1.46 -21.03 25.01
C GLY A 188 -1.73 -19.88 26.00
N SER A 189 -1.46 -20.10 27.29
CA SER A 189 -1.59 -19.04 28.32
C SER A 189 -0.51 -17.97 28.17
N ARG A 190 0.73 -18.38 27.85
CA ARG A 190 1.85 -17.48 27.53
C ARG A 190 1.52 -16.59 26.34
N GLN A 191 0.95 -17.17 25.28
CA GLN A 191 0.52 -16.46 24.08
C GLN A 191 -0.59 -15.44 24.41
N LEU A 192 -1.60 -15.84 25.17
CA LEU A 192 -2.69 -14.96 25.58
C LEU A 192 -2.17 -13.76 26.39
N VAL A 193 -1.32 -14.00 27.38
CA VAL A 193 -0.74 -12.93 28.21
C VAL A 193 0.08 -11.97 27.35
N THR A 194 0.93 -12.49 26.45
CA THR A 194 1.75 -11.65 25.56
C THR A 194 0.88 -10.82 24.61
N ALA A 195 -0.16 -11.41 24.03
CA ALA A 195 -1.10 -10.70 23.16
C ALA A 195 -1.91 -9.63 23.90
N VAL A 196 -2.37 -9.92 25.12
CA VAL A 196 -3.09 -8.95 25.97
C VAL A 196 -2.19 -7.80 26.38
N LEU A 197 -0.94 -8.07 26.78
CA LEU A 197 0.05 -7.03 27.10
C LEU A 197 0.33 -6.15 25.88
N TYR A 198 0.54 -6.76 24.72
CA TYR A 198 0.75 -6.05 23.46
C TYR A 198 -0.45 -5.15 23.13
N LEU A 199 -1.67 -5.69 23.20
CA LEU A 199 -2.89 -4.94 22.90
C LEU A 199 -3.11 -3.81 23.92
N GLY A 200 -2.88 -4.06 25.20
CA GLY A 200 -3.00 -3.06 26.27
C GLY A 200 -2.03 -1.90 26.08
N VAL A 201 -0.79 -2.19 25.71
CA VAL A 201 0.22 -1.18 25.35
C VAL A 201 -0.25 -0.33 24.17
N VAL A 202 -0.72 -0.97 23.11
CA VAL A 202 -1.18 -0.29 21.90
C VAL A 202 -2.39 0.60 22.22
N ILE A 203 -3.37 0.11 23.00
CA ILE A 203 -4.52 0.89 23.47
C ILE A 203 -4.06 2.09 24.30
N ALA A 204 -3.13 1.89 25.25
CA ALA A 204 -2.63 2.95 26.11
C ALA A 204 -1.91 4.04 25.29
N MET A 205 -1.09 3.65 24.31
CA MET A 205 -0.44 4.59 23.39
C MET A 205 -1.46 5.43 22.61
N PHE A 206 -2.50 4.79 22.07
CA PHE A 206 -3.52 5.50 21.31
C PHE A 206 -4.44 6.36 22.16
N ALA A 207 -4.81 5.89 23.35
CA ALA A 207 -5.56 6.68 24.33
C ALA A 207 -4.76 7.93 24.71
N GLY A 208 -3.47 7.77 25.05
CA GLY A 208 -2.57 8.88 25.34
C GLY A 208 -2.45 9.87 24.17
N GLY A 209 -2.20 9.37 22.95
CA GLY A 209 -2.14 10.20 21.75
C GLY A 209 -3.44 10.95 21.45
N SER A 210 -4.60 10.30 21.65
CA SER A 210 -5.92 10.89 21.44
C SER A 210 -6.23 11.98 22.46
N LEU A 211 -5.84 11.79 23.72
CA LEU A 211 -5.95 12.80 24.76
C LEU A 211 -5.11 14.04 24.37
N VAL A 212 -3.85 13.84 23.98
CA VAL A 212 -2.96 14.92 23.52
C VAL A 212 -3.51 15.65 22.30
N GLY A 213 -3.97 14.92 21.28
CA GLY A 213 -4.59 15.49 20.09
C GLY A 213 -5.87 16.26 20.39
N GLY A 214 -6.74 15.69 21.24
CA GLY A 214 -8.00 16.30 21.63
C GLY A 214 -7.85 17.60 22.43
N ALA A 215 -6.78 17.76 23.20
CA ALA A 215 -6.49 19.06 23.83
C ALA A 215 -5.81 20.04 22.86
N SER A 216 -4.99 19.54 21.93
CA SER A 216 -4.43 20.36 20.86
C SER A 216 -5.53 21.09 20.09
N ALA A 217 -6.63 20.39 19.79
CA ALA A 217 -7.80 20.93 19.11
C ALA A 217 -8.64 21.93 19.94
N ARG A 218 -8.57 21.89 21.29
CA ARG A 218 -9.41 22.67 22.21
C ARG A 218 -8.75 23.93 22.81
N GLY A 219 -7.54 24.27 22.37
CA GLY A 219 -6.80 25.42 22.91
C GLY A 219 -5.27 25.25 22.97
N GLY A 220 -4.73 24.25 22.28
CA GLY A 220 -3.28 23.97 22.20
C GLY A 220 -2.79 22.94 23.21
N ILE A 221 -1.69 22.26 22.86
CA ILE A 221 -1.01 21.24 23.68
C ILE A 221 -0.62 21.80 25.08
N THR A 222 -0.48 23.12 25.16
CA THR A 222 -0.19 23.92 26.35
C THR A 222 -1.19 23.76 27.49
N GLY A 223 -2.43 23.30 27.21
CA GLY A 223 -3.43 23.03 28.24
C GLY A 223 -3.29 21.67 28.93
N LEU A 224 -2.56 20.71 28.33
CA LEU A 224 -2.31 19.37 28.91
C LEU A 224 -0.89 19.20 29.43
N ILE A 225 0.07 19.83 28.75
CA ILE A 225 1.49 19.71 29.09
C ILE A 225 1.90 21.01 29.79
N PRO A 226 2.41 20.94 31.04
CA PRO A 226 2.83 22.12 31.77
C PRO A 226 3.78 22.99 30.93
N THR A 227 3.50 24.29 30.88
CA THR A 227 4.28 25.27 30.13
C THR A 227 5.35 25.97 30.99
N GLY A 228 5.44 25.59 32.28
CA GLY A 228 6.43 26.09 33.23
C GLY A 228 7.78 25.37 33.14
N GLU A 229 8.52 25.36 34.26
CA GLU A 229 9.75 24.56 34.36
C GLU A 229 9.46 23.08 34.07
N PRO A 230 10.41 22.35 33.47
CA PRO A 230 10.22 20.94 33.19
C PRO A 230 9.99 20.15 34.48
N LEU A 231 8.99 19.27 34.45
CA LEU A 231 8.63 18.38 35.55
C LEU A 231 9.78 17.44 35.97
N THR A 232 10.71 17.19 35.04
CA THR A 232 11.86 16.33 35.29
C THR A 232 13.16 17.03 34.88
N PRO A 233 14.28 16.81 35.59
CA PRO A 233 15.57 17.39 35.22
C PRO A 233 16.03 17.01 33.81
N ILE A 234 15.64 15.83 33.32
CA ILE A 234 15.96 15.34 31.97
C ILE A 234 15.27 16.20 30.89
N GLY A 235 14.14 16.84 31.19
CA GLY A 235 13.42 17.69 30.24
C GLY A 235 14.26 18.84 29.68
N TRP A 236 15.24 19.36 30.45
CA TRP A 236 16.19 20.37 29.97
C TRP A 236 17.07 19.91 28.81
N TYR A 237 17.18 18.59 28.56
CA TYR A 237 17.87 18.07 27.38
C TYR A 237 17.17 18.48 26.08
N ALA A 238 15.86 18.73 26.11
CA ALA A 238 15.11 19.09 24.93
C ALA A 238 15.64 20.36 24.25
N ASP A 239 16.26 21.26 25.02
CA ASP A 239 16.88 22.50 24.53
C ASP A 239 17.98 22.23 23.49
N LEU A 240 18.66 21.08 23.57
CA LEU A 240 19.70 20.69 22.61
C LEU A 240 19.13 20.42 21.21
N PHE A 241 17.87 19.98 21.11
CA PHE A 241 17.21 19.82 19.83
C PHE A 241 17.00 21.16 19.13
N PHE A 242 16.87 22.27 19.87
CA PHE A 242 16.55 23.59 19.31
C PHE A 242 17.78 24.47 19.08
N VAL A 243 19.00 23.97 19.26
CA VAL A 243 20.21 24.76 19.04
C VAL A 243 20.33 25.15 17.56
N GLY A 244 20.58 26.44 17.32
CA GLY A 244 20.62 27.00 15.97
C GLY A 244 19.25 27.16 15.31
N SER A 245 18.15 26.87 16.01
CA SER A 245 16.79 27.12 15.52
C SER A 245 16.35 28.57 15.75
N PRO A 246 15.29 29.05 15.07
CA PRO A 246 14.71 30.37 15.31
C PRO A 246 14.02 30.56 16.67
N MET A 247 13.95 29.52 17.51
CA MET A 247 13.24 29.52 18.80
C MET A 247 14.15 29.85 20.00
N THR A 248 15.44 30.09 19.76
CA THR A 248 16.47 30.54 20.74
C THR A 248 16.37 29.86 22.13
N PRO A 249 16.87 28.61 22.29
CA PRO A 249 16.80 27.91 23.56
C PRO A 249 17.71 28.54 24.63
N THR A 250 17.32 28.43 25.90
CA THR A 250 18.12 28.88 27.05
C THR A 250 19.08 27.79 27.50
N LEU A 251 20.29 27.74 26.93
CA LEU A 251 21.32 26.79 27.36
C LEU A 251 21.92 27.22 28.71
N GLY A 252 22.04 26.27 29.64
CA GLY A 252 22.65 26.53 30.95
C GLY A 252 23.14 25.26 31.66
N ALA A 253 23.52 25.41 32.93
CA ALA A 253 24.03 24.30 33.75
C ALA A 253 23.03 23.13 33.85
N ARG A 254 21.72 23.41 33.84
CA ARG A 254 20.66 22.39 33.85
C ARG A 254 20.63 21.55 32.56
N THR A 255 20.86 22.17 31.41
CA THR A 255 20.99 21.48 30.11
C THR A 255 22.22 20.57 30.09
N LEU A 256 23.36 21.05 30.61
CA LEU A 256 24.59 20.25 30.70
C LEU A 256 24.41 19.05 31.64
N LEU A 257 23.74 19.24 32.78
CA LEU A 257 23.40 18.15 33.70
C LEU A 257 22.50 17.11 33.03
N ALA A 258 21.44 17.55 32.33
CA ALA A 258 20.55 16.65 31.60
C ALA A 258 21.29 15.85 30.49
N ALA A 259 22.22 16.51 29.79
CA ALA A 259 23.08 15.85 28.81
C ALA A 259 24.01 14.80 29.42
N ALA A 260 24.65 15.13 30.55
CA ALA A 260 25.47 14.19 31.30
C ALA A 260 24.66 12.99 31.82
N LEU A 261 23.42 13.21 32.26
CA LEU A 261 22.51 12.14 32.68
C LEU A 261 22.16 11.19 31.53
N ILE A 262 21.77 11.71 30.36
CA ILE A 262 21.45 10.86 29.20
C ILE A 262 22.70 10.12 28.70
N LEU A 263 23.83 10.80 28.54
CA LEU A 263 25.08 10.16 28.11
C LEU A 263 25.58 9.13 29.11
N GLY A 264 25.42 9.37 30.42
CA GLY A 264 25.75 8.42 31.48
C GLY A 264 24.78 7.24 31.56
N ALA A 265 23.51 7.42 31.18
CA ALA A 265 22.52 6.34 31.15
C ALA A 265 22.79 5.31 30.03
N VAL A 266 23.37 5.72 28.90
CA VAL A 266 23.69 4.82 27.77
C VAL A 266 24.58 3.64 28.18
N PRO A 267 25.77 3.81 28.79
CA PRO A 267 26.61 2.69 29.21
C PRO A 267 25.97 1.86 30.33
N LEU A 268 25.15 2.47 31.21
CA LEU A 268 24.41 1.74 32.24
C LEU A 268 23.34 0.83 31.63
N ALA A 269 22.55 1.34 30.68
CA ALA A 269 21.56 0.57 29.95
C ALA A 269 22.22 -0.54 29.12
N LEU A 270 23.34 -0.27 28.46
CA LEU A 270 24.13 -1.29 27.77
C LEU A 270 24.62 -2.39 28.74
N GLY A 271 25.13 -1.99 29.90
CA GLY A 271 25.56 -2.91 30.95
C GLY A 271 24.42 -3.81 31.46
N LEU A 272 23.22 -3.24 31.63
CA LEU A 272 22.01 -3.98 31.98
C LEU A 272 21.64 -5.00 30.89
N VAL A 273 21.54 -4.56 29.63
CA VAL A 273 21.22 -5.43 28.49
C VAL A 273 22.21 -6.58 28.36
N VAL A 274 23.52 -6.31 28.50
CA VAL A 274 24.56 -7.35 28.44
C VAL A 274 24.46 -8.34 29.61
N ARG A 275 23.94 -7.94 30.77
CA ARG A 275 23.69 -8.84 31.92
C ARG A 275 22.41 -9.65 31.77
N LEU A 276 21.37 -9.07 31.18
CA LEU A 276 20.10 -9.75 30.92
C LEU A 276 20.21 -10.73 29.75
N ALA A 277 21.03 -10.42 28.74
CA ALA A 277 21.14 -11.22 27.54
C ALA A 277 21.48 -12.70 27.80
N PRO A 278 22.46 -13.08 28.65
CA PRO A 278 22.73 -14.48 28.94
C PRO A 278 21.54 -15.24 29.55
N LEU A 279 20.72 -14.56 30.37
CA LEU A 279 19.52 -15.16 30.97
C LEU A 279 18.50 -15.48 29.88
N TYR A 280 18.29 -14.57 28.94
CA TYR A 280 17.42 -14.83 27.80
C TYR A 280 17.97 -15.92 26.86
N TRP A 281 19.24 -15.81 26.48
CA TRP A 281 19.81 -16.66 25.42
C TRP A 281 20.11 -18.09 25.87
N TYR A 282 20.50 -18.30 27.14
CA TYR A 282 20.98 -19.59 27.64
C TYR A 282 20.15 -20.20 28.78
N ALA A 283 19.29 -19.43 29.48
CA ALA A 283 18.48 -19.99 30.56
C ALA A 283 17.11 -20.52 30.08
N SER A 284 16.78 -20.32 28.81
CA SER A 284 15.61 -20.95 28.20
C SER A 284 15.76 -22.47 28.29
N PRO A 285 14.76 -23.21 28.80
CA PRO A 285 14.73 -24.65 28.64
C PRO A 285 14.95 -24.94 27.17
N ALA A 286 15.84 -25.88 26.86
CA ALA A 286 15.80 -26.49 25.54
C ALA A 286 14.36 -26.90 25.27
N ASP A 287 13.95 -26.83 24.00
CA ASP A 287 12.63 -27.23 23.55
C ASP A 287 12.48 -28.76 23.71
N GLU A 288 12.54 -29.27 24.95
CA GLU A 288 12.34 -30.66 25.35
C GLU A 288 10.91 -31.12 25.05
N GLY A 289 10.05 -30.21 24.55
CA GLY A 289 8.73 -30.52 24.02
C GLY A 289 8.68 -30.87 22.53
N SER A 290 9.77 -30.75 21.76
CA SER A 290 9.77 -31.07 20.32
C SER A 290 10.41 -32.42 19.97
N GLU A 291 11.18 -33.01 20.90
CA GLU A 291 11.73 -34.37 20.83
C GLU A 291 11.06 -35.33 21.82
N GLN A 292 9.84 -35.04 22.27
CA GLN A 292 8.94 -36.17 22.47
C GLN A 292 8.67 -36.73 21.08
N GLU A 293 9.47 -37.75 20.73
CA GLU A 293 9.01 -38.87 19.94
C GLU A 293 7.53 -39.02 20.22
N THR A 294 6.71 -38.52 19.29
CA THR A 294 5.39 -39.05 19.11
C THR A 294 5.70 -40.44 18.58
N ALA A 295 6.00 -41.35 19.52
CA ALA A 295 6.07 -42.77 19.29
C ALA A 295 4.89 -43.04 18.39
N THR A 296 5.22 -43.42 17.16
CA THR A 296 4.32 -43.40 16.03
C THR A 296 3.06 -44.14 16.42
N ALA A 297 2.00 -43.40 16.76
CA ALA A 297 0.64 -43.92 16.74
C ALA A 297 0.20 -44.03 15.27
N PHE A 298 1.00 -44.75 14.47
CA PHE A 298 0.59 -45.37 13.23
C PHE A 298 -0.15 -46.67 13.54
N GLU A 299 -0.95 -46.73 14.61
CA GLU A 299 -1.71 -47.94 14.96
C GLU A 299 -3.15 -47.94 14.47
N LYS A 300 -3.62 -46.85 13.84
CA LYS A 300 -4.83 -46.91 13.03
C LYS A 300 -4.58 -46.21 11.70
N ALA A 301 -4.57 -46.99 10.63
CA ALA A 301 -4.87 -46.46 9.32
C ALA A 301 -6.11 -45.54 9.47
N PRO A 302 -6.06 -44.29 8.96
CA PRO A 302 -7.24 -43.43 8.91
C PRO A 302 -8.40 -44.28 8.41
N SER A 303 -9.53 -44.33 9.13
CA SER A 303 -10.65 -45.16 8.67
C SER A 303 -11.01 -44.76 7.23
N GLU A 304 -11.38 -45.72 6.39
CA GLU A 304 -11.77 -45.45 5.00
C GLU A 304 -12.93 -44.43 4.89
N LEU A 305 -13.61 -44.14 6.00
CA LEU A 305 -14.70 -43.17 6.14
C LEU A 305 -14.23 -41.74 6.45
N ILE A 306 -12.96 -41.50 6.83
CA ILE A 306 -12.47 -40.15 7.14
C ILE A 306 -12.55 -39.28 5.87
N GLY A 307 -13.51 -38.34 5.87
CA GLY A 307 -13.76 -37.44 4.75
C GLY A 307 -14.62 -38.02 3.62
N ARG A 308 -15.06 -39.28 3.70
CA ARG A 308 -16.04 -39.88 2.78
C ARG A 308 -17.41 -39.87 3.44
N THR A 309 -18.14 -38.76 3.30
CA THR A 309 -19.55 -38.62 3.73
C THR A 309 -20.50 -38.58 2.53
N PRO A 310 -20.62 -39.66 1.72
CA PRO A 310 -21.37 -39.64 0.46
C PRO A 310 -22.84 -39.24 0.60
N GLY A 311 -23.42 -39.38 1.80
CA GLY A 311 -24.79 -38.95 2.11
C GLY A 311 -24.97 -37.47 2.50
N THR A 312 -23.90 -36.71 2.75
CA THR A 312 -24.01 -35.29 3.17
C THR A 312 -23.77 -34.33 2.01
N LEU A 313 -24.32 -33.10 2.11
CA LEU A 313 -24.04 -32.01 1.15
C LEU A 313 -22.53 -31.77 0.97
N THR A 314 -21.76 -31.91 2.03
CA THR A 314 -20.30 -31.74 2.06
C THR A 314 -19.54 -32.89 1.40
N GLY A 315 -20.13 -34.08 1.33
CA GLY A 315 -19.61 -35.19 0.55
C GLY A 315 -19.89 -35.05 -0.94
N ARG A 316 -21.04 -34.47 -1.32
CA ARG A 316 -21.46 -34.25 -2.71
C ARG A 316 -20.67 -33.16 -3.42
N TYR A 317 -20.36 -32.05 -2.74
CA TYR A 317 -19.69 -30.91 -3.35
C TYR A 317 -18.22 -30.78 -2.89
N PRO A 318 -17.24 -30.93 -3.80
CA PRO A 318 -15.81 -30.86 -3.46
C PRO A 318 -15.42 -29.55 -2.76
N THR A 319 -15.95 -28.41 -3.24
CA THR A 319 -15.71 -27.08 -2.66
C THR A 319 -16.14 -26.99 -1.20
N LEU A 320 -17.29 -27.56 -0.83
CA LEU A 320 -17.76 -27.58 0.55
C LEU A 320 -16.90 -28.48 1.45
N ARG A 321 -16.33 -29.55 0.89
CA ARG A 321 -15.41 -30.43 1.62
C ARG A 321 -14.10 -29.71 1.96
N VAL A 322 -13.54 -29.01 0.98
CA VAL A 322 -12.33 -28.19 1.16
C VAL A 322 -12.62 -27.04 2.13
N LEU A 323 -13.77 -26.37 2.00
CA LEU A 323 -14.20 -25.33 2.94
C LEU A 323 -14.21 -25.85 4.38
N LEU A 324 -14.82 -27.02 4.62
CA LEU A 324 -14.84 -27.62 5.97
C LEU A 324 -13.43 -27.95 6.47
N ALA A 325 -12.53 -28.39 5.59
CA ALA A 325 -11.14 -28.65 5.96
C ALA A 325 -10.44 -27.35 6.38
N ILE A 326 -10.59 -26.27 5.61
CA ILE A 326 -10.04 -24.95 5.91
C ILE A 326 -10.58 -24.43 7.25
N VAL A 327 -11.89 -24.46 7.47
CA VAL A 327 -12.51 -23.97 8.71
C VAL A 327 -12.11 -24.82 9.92
N ARG A 328 -11.98 -26.15 9.76
CA ARG A 328 -11.48 -27.03 10.82
C ARG A 328 -10.02 -26.76 11.13
N ASN A 329 -9.19 -26.53 10.11
CA ASN A 329 -7.79 -26.16 10.31
C ASN A 329 -7.68 -24.83 11.06
N ALA A 330 -8.49 -23.86 10.65
CA ALA A 330 -8.55 -22.54 11.29
C ALA A 330 -8.89 -22.62 12.77
N ARG A 331 -9.85 -23.48 13.14
CA ARG A 331 -10.24 -23.73 14.53
C ARG A 331 -9.18 -24.49 15.33
N ARG A 332 -8.44 -25.40 14.69
CA ARG A 332 -7.38 -26.20 15.33
C ARG A 332 -6.09 -25.42 15.52
N GLN A 333 -5.81 -24.48 14.64
CA GLN A 333 -4.61 -23.65 14.65
C GLN A 333 -5.00 -22.15 14.56
N PRO A 334 -5.64 -21.58 15.60
CA PRO A 334 -6.05 -20.17 15.61
C PRO A 334 -4.84 -19.22 15.53
N ASN A 335 -3.69 -19.69 16.00
CA ASN A 335 -2.44 -18.95 16.06
C ASN A 335 -1.94 -18.49 14.68
N GLN A 336 -2.34 -19.16 13.59
CA GLN A 336 -1.97 -18.74 12.23
C GLN A 336 -2.54 -17.38 11.80
N TYR A 337 -3.53 -16.85 12.54
CA TYR A 337 -4.25 -15.62 12.19
C TYR A 337 -3.84 -14.39 12.99
N VAL A 338 -2.73 -14.47 13.72
CA VAL A 338 -2.24 -13.36 14.54
C VAL A 338 -1.98 -12.10 13.70
N TYR A 339 -1.57 -12.21 12.44
CA TYR A 339 -1.41 -11.05 11.54
C TYR A 339 -2.69 -10.23 11.35
N LEU A 340 -3.88 -10.77 11.66
CA LEU A 340 -5.14 -10.02 11.58
C LEU A 340 -5.21 -8.88 12.61
N PHE A 341 -4.36 -8.88 13.65
CA PHE A 341 -4.23 -7.73 14.55
C PHE A 341 -3.81 -6.45 13.79
N TYR A 342 -3.13 -6.57 12.65
CA TYR A 342 -2.81 -5.42 11.80
C TYR A 342 -4.06 -4.71 11.25
N TYR A 343 -5.17 -5.44 11.03
CA TYR A 343 -6.44 -4.84 10.62
C TYR A 343 -7.16 -4.13 11.77
N LEU A 344 -6.90 -4.51 13.02
CA LEU A 344 -7.46 -3.82 14.18
C LEU A 344 -6.73 -2.52 14.50
N PHE A 345 -5.44 -2.44 14.16
CA PHE A 345 -4.59 -1.28 14.43
C PHE A 345 -5.13 0.07 13.92
N PRO A 346 -5.72 0.20 12.71
CA PRO A 346 -6.33 1.48 12.28
C PRO A 346 -7.72 1.76 12.89
N ILE A 347 -8.43 0.75 13.42
CA ILE A 347 -9.79 0.91 13.94
C ILE A 347 -9.80 1.23 15.43
N LEU A 348 -8.95 0.54 16.19
CA LEU A 348 -8.88 0.69 17.64
C LEU A 348 -8.62 2.14 18.11
N PRO A 349 -7.75 2.94 17.45
CA PRO A 349 -7.55 4.34 17.82
C PRO A 349 -8.82 5.17 17.70
N ILE A 350 -9.60 4.95 16.63
CA ILE A 350 -10.85 5.64 16.38
C ILE A 350 -11.85 5.29 17.48
N LEU A 351 -12.01 4.01 17.79
CA LEU A 351 -12.92 3.56 18.86
C LEU A 351 -12.53 4.11 20.24
N VAL A 352 -11.24 4.07 20.57
CA VAL A 352 -10.72 4.62 21.83
C VAL A 352 -10.93 6.14 21.89
N GLN A 353 -10.67 6.86 20.79
CA GLN A 353 -10.90 8.30 20.71
C GLN A 353 -12.37 8.66 20.93
N GLN A 354 -13.29 7.92 20.30
CA GLN A 354 -14.74 8.13 20.43
C GLN A 354 -15.21 7.82 21.85
N LEU A 355 -14.72 6.74 22.46
CA LEU A 355 -15.03 6.40 23.85
C LEU A 355 -14.61 7.50 24.84
N ILE A 356 -13.50 8.19 24.58
CA ILE A 356 -12.97 9.25 25.45
C ILE A 356 -13.63 10.60 25.16
N SER A 357 -13.87 10.93 23.89
CA SER A 357 -14.21 12.29 23.47
C SER A 357 -15.71 12.50 23.22
N THR A 358 -16.40 11.48 22.71
CA THR A 358 -17.80 11.53 22.24
C THR A 358 -18.48 10.17 22.46
N PRO A 359 -18.74 9.77 23.73
CA PRO A 359 -19.24 8.43 24.05
C PRO A 359 -20.57 8.08 23.35
N GLU A 360 -21.42 9.07 23.08
CA GLU A 360 -22.67 8.91 22.33
C GLU A 360 -22.48 8.43 20.88
N ALA A 361 -21.31 8.69 20.27
CA ALA A 361 -20.98 8.25 18.92
C ALA A 361 -20.36 6.83 18.86
N VAL A 362 -20.18 6.17 20.01
CA VAL A 362 -19.61 4.82 20.10
C VAL A 362 -20.45 3.79 19.33
N PRO A 363 -21.79 3.72 19.46
CA PRO A 363 -22.60 2.74 18.70
C PRO A 363 -22.44 2.88 17.18
N LEU A 364 -22.40 4.12 16.67
CA LEU A 364 -22.14 4.41 15.26
C LEU A 364 -20.75 3.92 14.84
N SER A 365 -19.74 4.23 15.65
CA SER A 365 -18.35 3.87 15.37
C SER A 365 -18.15 2.36 15.39
N VAL A 366 -18.85 1.63 16.27
CA VAL A 366 -18.88 0.16 16.30
C VAL A 366 -19.53 -0.39 15.04
N GLY A 367 -20.69 0.13 14.63
CA GLY A 367 -21.35 -0.26 13.37
C GLY A 367 -20.43 -0.08 12.16
N ALA A 368 -19.84 1.11 12.01
CA ALA A 368 -18.89 1.42 10.94
C ALA A 368 -17.64 0.51 10.98
N SER A 369 -17.11 0.24 12.17
CA SER A 369 -15.98 -0.68 12.37
C SER A 369 -16.32 -2.10 11.91
N PHE A 370 -17.52 -2.60 12.19
CA PHE A 370 -17.98 -3.91 11.73
C PHE A 370 -18.08 -3.98 10.20
N VAL A 371 -18.50 -2.91 9.54
CA VAL A 371 -18.51 -2.85 8.07
C VAL A 371 -17.09 -2.92 7.52
N LEU A 372 -16.18 -2.09 8.03
CA LEU A 372 -14.80 -2.09 7.57
C LEU A 372 -14.07 -3.41 7.86
N LEU A 373 -14.22 -3.95 9.07
CA LEU A 373 -13.68 -5.26 9.45
C LEU A 373 -14.29 -6.38 8.63
N GLY A 374 -15.59 -6.35 8.34
CA GLY A 374 -16.23 -7.34 7.50
C GLY A 374 -15.60 -7.40 6.12
N VAL A 375 -15.36 -6.24 5.50
CA VAL A 375 -14.66 -6.16 4.20
C VAL A 375 -13.22 -6.66 4.31
N TRP A 376 -12.45 -6.20 5.31
CA TRP A 376 -11.05 -6.60 5.46
C TRP A 376 -10.87 -8.07 5.84
N LEU A 377 -11.68 -8.61 6.74
CA LEU A 377 -11.61 -10.01 7.16
C LEU A 377 -12.11 -10.97 6.08
N ALA A 378 -12.98 -10.51 5.16
CA ALA A 378 -13.40 -11.32 4.02
C ALA A 378 -12.21 -11.82 3.20
N GLY A 379 -11.22 -10.96 2.96
CA GLY A 379 -9.96 -11.32 2.32
C GLY A 379 -8.86 -11.72 3.30
N GLY A 380 -8.82 -11.07 4.45
CA GLY A 380 -7.77 -11.20 5.45
C GLY A 380 -7.55 -12.64 5.90
N VAL A 381 -8.63 -13.35 6.28
CA VAL A 381 -8.51 -14.63 7.01
C VAL A 381 -8.06 -15.78 6.10
N PHE A 382 -8.78 -16.04 5.01
CA PHE A 382 -8.60 -17.28 4.21
C PHE A 382 -7.98 -17.05 2.84
N CYS A 383 -7.86 -15.81 2.40
CA CYS A 383 -7.63 -15.48 0.98
C CYS A 383 -6.25 -14.85 0.72
N LEU A 384 -5.62 -14.23 1.71
CA LEU A 384 -4.46 -13.35 1.51
C LEU A 384 -3.11 -14.08 1.31
N ASN A 385 -3.04 -15.39 1.59
CA ASN A 385 -1.87 -16.22 1.29
C ASN A 385 -2.28 -17.64 0.84
N PRO A 386 -2.98 -17.78 -0.31
CA PRO A 386 -3.68 -19.01 -0.65
C PRO A 386 -2.75 -20.16 -1.01
N LEU A 387 -1.53 -19.88 -1.48
CA LEU A 387 -0.52 -20.89 -1.79
C LEU A 387 0.35 -21.21 -0.58
N GLY A 388 0.80 -20.17 0.14
CA GLY A 388 1.65 -20.33 1.31
C GLY A 388 1.01 -21.12 2.44
N THR A 389 -0.27 -20.86 2.70
CA THR A 389 -1.02 -21.52 3.79
C THR A 389 -1.18 -23.03 3.62
N GLU A 390 -0.99 -23.57 2.42
CA GLU A 390 -1.02 -25.02 2.19
C GLU A 390 0.29 -25.71 2.61
N GLY A 391 1.39 -24.96 2.78
CA GLY A 391 2.67 -25.47 3.23
C GLY A 391 3.15 -26.69 2.44
N SER A 392 3.56 -27.75 3.14
CA SER A 392 4.04 -29.00 2.53
C SER A 392 2.98 -29.74 1.71
N MET A 393 1.69 -29.53 2.00
CA MET A 393 0.59 -30.17 1.27
C MET A 393 0.36 -29.56 -0.11
N LEU A 394 0.88 -28.35 -0.39
CA LEU A 394 0.66 -27.66 -1.66
C LEU A 394 1.01 -28.54 -2.86
N SER A 395 2.15 -29.24 -2.81
CA SER A 395 2.58 -30.16 -3.86
C SER A 395 1.57 -31.28 -4.13
N GLN A 396 1.01 -31.86 -3.07
CA GLN A 396 -0.01 -32.90 -3.17
C GLN A 396 -1.34 -32.35 -3.69
N LEU A 397 -1.72 -31.13 -3.29
CA LEU A 397 -2.96 -30.49 -3.74
C LEU A 397 -2.92 -30.08 -5.20
N VAL A 398 -1.75 -29.65 -5.69
CA VAL A 398 -1.52 -29.34 -7.11
C VAL A 398 -1.55 -30.61 -7.97
N LEU A 399 -1.07 -31.73 -7.45
CA LEU A 399 -1.09 -33.04 -8.14
C LEU A 399 -2.40 -33.80 -7.99
N ALA A 400 -3.28 -33.38 -7.07
CA ALA A 400 -4.58 -34.03 -6.88
C ALA A 400 -5.40 -33.96 -8.18
N GLU A 401 -6.18 -35.01 -8.46
CA GLU A 401 -7.13 -35.04 -9.60
C GLU A 401 -8.18 -33.91 -9.55
N ARG A 402 -8.25 -33.16 -8.45
CA ARG A 402 -9.23 -32.11 -8.22
C ARG A 402 -8.82 -30.82 -8.92
N ARG A 403 -9.83 -30.15 -9.45
CA ARG A 403 -9.72 -28.86 -10.12
C ARG A 403 -9.27 -27.76 -9.14
N ALA A 404 -8.28 -26.96 -9.54
CA ALA A 404 -7.76 -25.81 -8.78
C ALA A 404 -8.86 -24.83 -8.34
N GLU A 405 -9.93 -24.73 -9.14
CA GLU A 405 -11.14 -23.96 -8.86
C GLU A 405 -11.77 -24.34 -7.52
N SER A 406 -11.80 -25.63 -7.16
CA SER A 406 -12.41 -26.06 -5.89
C SER A 406 -11.69 -25.48 -4.68
N PHE A 407 -10.36 -25.38 -4.72
CA PHE A 407 -9.57 -24.82 -3.63
C PHE A 407 -9.73 -23.30 -3.51
N VAL A 408 -9.74 -22.60 -4.65
CA VAL A 408 -9.92 -21.14 -4.70
C VAL A 408 -11.33 -20.75 -4.29
N HIS A 409 -12.35 -21.43 -4.82
CA HIS A 409 -13.75 -21.16 -4.49
C HIS A 409 -14.08 -21.49 -3.04
N ALA A 410 -13.44 -22.50 -2.44
CA ALA A 410 -13.64 -22.83 -1.03
C ALA A 410 -13.16 -21.68 -0.13
N ARG A 411 -11.98 -21.12 -0.40
CA ARG A 411 -11.45 -19.93 0.31
C ARG A 411 -12.34 -18.71 0.12
N LEU A 412 -12.73 -18.45 -1.14
CA LEU A 412 -13.61 -17.34 -1.48
C LEU A 412 -14.93 -17.42 -0.72
N LEU A 413 -15.54 -18.61 -0.66
CA LEU A 413 -16.79 -18.85 0.07
C LEU A 413 -16.59 -18.66 1.59
N ALA A 414 -15.50 -19.20 2.16
CA ALA A 414 -15.18 -19.04 3.58
C ALA A 414 -15.08 -17.56 3.99
N GLY A 415 -14.28 -16.81 3.25
CA GLY A 415 -14.05 -15.39 3.48
C GLY A 415 -15.30 -14.56 3.25
N SER A 416 -16.01 -14.80 2.15
CA SER A 416 -17.23 -14.07 1.81
C SER A 416 -18.33 -14.25 2.85
N LEU A 417 -18.54 -15.48 3.37
CA LEU A 417 -19.56 -15.71 4.40
C LEU A 417 -19.26 -14.92 5.68
N LEU A 418 -18.00 -14.92 6.13
CA LEU A 418 -17.56 -14.13 7.28
C LEU A 418 -17.78 -12.62 7.03
N GLY A 419 -17.29 -12.13 5.89
CA GLY A 419 -17.33 -10.71 5.57
C GLY A 419 -18.73 -10.16 5.34
N VAL A 420 -19.59 -10.89 4.62
CA VAL A 420 -21.00 -10.52 4.41
C VAL A 420 -21.76 -10.49 5.72
N THR A 421 -21.51 -11.45 6.62
CA THR A 421 -22.15 -11.47 7.95
C THR A 421 -21.77 -10.22 8.76
N LEU A 422 -20.48 -9.91 8.84
CA LEU A 422 -19.98 -8.76 9.59
C LEU A 422 -20.40 -7.42 8.98
N THR A 423 -20.34 -7.27 7.66
CA THR A 423 -20.78 -6.05 6.97
C THR A 423 -22.28 -5.82 7.13
N THR A 424 -23.09 -6.87 6.98
CA THR A 424 -24.54 -6.77 7.17
C THR A 424 -24.88 -6.37 8.61
N ALA A 425 -24.27 -7.04 9.60
CA ALA A 425 -24.43 -6.69 11.00
C ALA A 425 -23.99 -5.25 11.28
N GLY A 426 -22.85 -4.83 10.74
CA GLY A 426 -22.34 -3.46 10.88
C GLY A 426 -23.26 -2.40 10.30
N VAL A 427 -23.80 -2.60 9.10
CA VAL A 427 -24.76 -1.67 8.48
C VAL A 427 -26.05 -1.60 9.28
N VAL A 428 -26.57 -2.74 9.75
CA VAL A 428 -27.78 -2.78 10.60
C VAL A 428 -27.56 -2.05 11.92
N LEU A 429 -26.44 -2.29 12.60
CA LEU A 429 -26.07 -1.58 13.82
C LEU A 429 -25.90 -0.07 13.58
N PHE A 430 -25.23 0.30 12.50
CA PHE A 430 -25.02 1.71 12.12
C PHE A 430 -26.35 2.42 11.85
N ALA A 431 -27.24 1.81 11.07
CA ALA A 431 -28.56 2.37 10.77
C ALA A 431 -29.45 2.43 12.01
N ALA A 432 -29.39 1.42 12.89
CA ALA A 432 -30.14 1.44 14.15
C ALA A 432 -29.66 2.53 15.12
N ALA A 433 -28.35 2.77 15.18
CA ALA A 433 -27.76 3.85 15.96
C ALA A 433 -27.98 5.24 15.32
N ASN A 434 -28.12 5.29 13.99
CA ASN A 434 -28.37 6.51 13.24
C ASN A 434 -29.85 6.60 12.82
N GLY A 435 -30.69 7.19 13.69
CA GLY A 435 -32.13 7.33 13.44
C GLY A 435 -32.52 8.09 12.17
N SER A 436 -31.57 8.72 11.45
CA SER A 436 -31.81 9.37 10.15
C SER A 436 -31.73 8.41 8.95
N ILE A 437 -31.15 7.21 9.11
CA ILE A 437 -30.96 6.27 8.01
C ILE A 437 -32.19 5.39 7.85
N GLY A 438 -33.03 5.75 6.88
CA GLY A 438 -34.18 4.94 6.48
C GLY A 438 -33.81 3.68 5.68
N VAL A 439 -34.79 2.78 5.53
CA VAL A 439 -34.67 1.52 4.78
C VAL A 439 -34.17 1.74 3.34
N ARG A 440 -34.54 2.86 2.71
CA ARG A 440 -34.14 3.22 1.34
C ARG A 440 -32.62 3.38 1.17
N VAL A 441 -31.89 3.75 2.21
CA VAL A 441 -30.42 3.85 2.20
C VAL A 441 -29.80 2.57 2.77
N ALA A 442 -30.37 2.03 3.85
CA ALA A 442 -29.83 0.85 4.53
C ALA A 442 -29.79 -0.39 3.63
N VAL A 443 -30.83 -0.66 2.82
CA VAL A 443 -30.88 -1.85 1.95
C VAL A 443 -29.81 -1.80 0.84
N PRO A 444 -29.69 -0.72 0.05
CA PRO A 444 -28.57 -0.59 -0.89
C PRO A 444 -27.20 -0.64 -0.20
N ALA A 445 -27.04 -0.05 0.98
CA ALA A 445 -25.79 -0.11 1.73
C ALA A 445 -25.40 -1.55 2.10
N VAL A 446 -26.35 -2.38 2.55
CA VAL A 446 -26.11 -3.81 2.80
C VAL A 446 -25.69 -4.52 1.52
N ILE A 447 -26.40 -4.31 0.41
CA ILE A 447 -26.10 -4.96 -0.88
C ILE A 447 -24.69 -4.59 -1.36
N PHE A 448 -24.35 -3.30 -1.35
CA PHE A 448 -23.06 -2.84 -1.85
C PHE A 448 -21.91 -3.19 -0.91
N ALA A 449 -22.11 -3.17 0.40
CA ALA A 449 -21.11 -3.63 1.37
C ALA A 449 -20.88 -5.15 1.29
N ALA A 450 -21.94 -5.93 1.10
CA ALA A 450 -21.83 -7.38 0.87
C ALA A 450 -21.07 -7.68 -0.44
N GLY A 451 -21.39 -6.95 -1.52
CA GLY A 451 -20.65 -7.02 -2.78
C GLY A 451 -19.16 -6.67 -2.63
N ALA A 452 -18.86 -5.62 -1.85
CA ALA A 452 -17.50 -5.23 -1.51
C ALA A 452 -16.78 -6.34 -0.72
N ALA A 453 -17.43 -6.99 0.24
CA ALA A 453 -16.85 -8.09 1.01
C ALA A 453 -16.51 -9.31 0.14
N VAL A 454 -17.41 -9.72 -0.76
CA VAL A 454 -17.14 -10.82 -1.71
C VAL A 454 -15.97 -10.48 -2.62
N THR A 455 -15.95 -9.25 -3.15
CA THR A 455 -14.88 -8.78 -4.04
C THR A 455 -13.56 -8.63 -3.30
N SER A 456 -13.58 -8.19 -2.04
CA SER A 456 -12.43 -8.12 -1.14
C SER A 456 -11.80 -9.50 -0.94
N ALA A 457 -12.61 -10.54 -0.70
CA ALA A 457 -12.15 -11.92 -0.61
C ALA A 457 -11.45 -12.39 -1.90
N ALA A 458 -12.03 -12.09 -3.07
CA ALA A 458 -11.42 -12.40 -4.35
C ALA A 458 -10.14 -11.60 -4.61
N LEU A 459 -10.12 -10.31 -4.26
CA LEU A 459 -8.96 -9.43 -4.41
C LEU A 459 -7.78 -9.92 -3.56
N ALA A 460 -8.02 -10.32 -2.32
CA ALA A 460 -7.01 -10.95 -1.47
C ALA A 460 -6.46 -12.23 -2.08
N LEU A 461 -7.31 -13.10 -2.66
CA LEU A 461 -6.88 -14.30 -3.38
C LEU A 461 -5.94 -13.96 -4.54
N GLY A 462 -6.30 -12.96 -5.35
CA GLY A 462 -5.48 -12.49 -6.45
C GLY A 462 -4.13 -11.96 -5.98
N LEU A 463 -4.14 -10.97 -5.07
CA LEU A 463 -2.94 -10.33 -4.53
C LEU A 463 -2.02 -11.32 -3.81
N GLY A 464 -2.57 -12.19 -2.97
CA GLY A 464 -1.84 -13.25 -2.28
C GLY A 464 -1.25 -14.29 -3.22
N SER A 465 -1.84 -14.48 -4.41
CA SER A 465 -1.27 -15.33 -5.47
C SER A 465 -0.19 -14.62 -6.30
N VAL A 466 -0.20 -13.28 -6.37
CA VAL A 466 0.87 -12.48 -6.99
C VAL A 466 2.12 -12.49 -6.11
N LEU A 467 1.94 -12.34 -4.80
CA LEU A 467 2.99 -12.21 -3.78
C LEU A 467 2.87 -13.32 -2.71
N PRO A 468 2.99 -14.61 -3.09
CA PRO A 468 2.85 -15.70 -2.14
C PRO A 468 4.04 -15.73 -1.18
N LYS A 469 3.76 -15.99 0.11
CA LYS A 469 4.79 -16.25 1.11
C LYS A 469 4.75 -17.71 1.51
N PHE A 470 5.85 -18.43 1.35
CA PHE A 470 5.96 -19.84 1.73
C PHE A 470 6.72 -20.06 3.03
N GLU A 471 7.56 -19.11 3.41
CA GLU A 471 8.35 -19.17 4.64
C GLU A 471 7.44 -18.93 5.85
N ALA A 472 7.55 -19.81 6.84
CA ALA A 472 6.98 -19.57 8.15
C ALA A 472 7.71 -18.40 8.80
N VAL A 473 6.94 -17.49 9.37
CA VAL A 473 7.42 -16.39 10.18
C VAL A 473 7.01 -16.69 11.61
N GLU A 474 7.97 -16.59 12.53
CA GLU A 474 7.65 -16.61 13.95
C GLU A 474 6.93 -15.32 14.35
N VAL A 475 5.67 -15.46 14.79
CA VAL A 475 4.90 -14.36 15.36
C VAL A 475 4.80 -14.60 16.87
N PHE A 476 5.21 -13.61 17.67
CA PHE A 476 5.25 -13.69 19.14
C PHE A 476 6.08 -14.88 19.71
N GLN A 477 7.24 -15.15 19.10
CA GLN A 477 8.31 -16.04 19.65
C GLN A 477 7.92 -17.50 19.94
N SER A 478 6.74 -17.95 19.50
CA SER A 478 6.28 -19.32 19.73
C SER A 478 5.38 -19.84 18.61
N ILE A 479 5.02 -19.01 17.64
CA ILE A 479 4.08 -19.41 16.60
C ILE A 479 4.75 -19.24 15.24
N GLU A 480 5.23 -20.34 14.69
CA GLU A 480 5.55 -20.42 13.26
C GLU A 480 4.25 -20.38 12.45
N THR A 481 4.06 -19.29 11.71
CA THR A 481 2.88 -19.13 10.84
C THR A 481 3.31 -18.69 9.46
N VAL A 482 2.66 -19.22 8.43
CA VAL A 482 2.89 -18.73 7.07
C VAL A 482 2.03 -17.46 6.84
N ALA A 483 2.46 -16.36 7.45
CA ALA A 483 1.77 -15.08 7.38
C ALA A 483 1.81 -14.49 5.95
N PRO A 484 0.76 -13.76 5.53
CA PRO A 484 0.72 -13.13 4.21
C PRO A 484 1.79 -12.03 4.05
N SER A 485 2.05 -11.67 2.79
CA SER A 485 2.86 -10.49 2.48
C SER A 485 2.19 -9.22 3.05
N ILE A 486 2.96 -8.41 3.80
CA ILE A 486 2.49 -7.14 4.37
C ILE A 486 2.06 -6.19 3.24
N ILE A 487 2.77 -6.18 2.11
CA ILE A 487 2.41 -5.35 0.96
C ILE A 487 1.06 -5.79 0.38
N ALA A 488 0.87 -7.10 0.20
CA ALA A 488 -0.40 -7.64 -0.27
C ALA A 488 -1.54 -7.25 0.69
N ALA A 489 -1.28 -7.31 2.01
CA ALA A 489 -2.26 -6.92 3.03
C ALA A 489 -2.60 -5.43 2.98
N ILE A 490 -1.61 -4.54 2.85
CA ILE A 490 -1.82 -3.09 2.73
C ILE A 490 -2.58 -2.75 1.45
N VAL A 491 -2.15 -3.27 0.30
CA VAL A 491 -2.80 -3.02 -1.00
C VAL A 491 -4.24 -3.54 -0.98
N HIS A 492 -4.45 -4.74 -0.44
CA HIS A 492 -5.79 -5.29 -0.22
C HIS A 492 -6.64 -4.35 0.66
N ALA A 493 -6.12 -3.95 1.83
CA ALA A 493 -6.84 -3.11 2.78
C ALA A 493 -7.29 -1.78 2.17
N VAL A 494 -6.39 -1.12 1.44
CA VAL A 494 -6.68 0.17 0.79
C VAL A 494 -7.69 0.01 -0.33
N LEU A 495 -7.48 -0.93 -1.25
CA LEU A 495 -8.38 -1.13 -2.40
C LEU A 495 -9.77 -1.56 -1.96
N SER A 496 -9.88 -2.47 -0.98
CA SER A 496 -11.17 -2.90 -0.46
C SER A 496 -11.88 -1.80 0.33
N ALA A 497 -11.14 -0.92 1.02
CA ALA A 497 -11.71 0.25 1.69
C ALA A 497 -12.23 1.29 0.70
N LEU A 498 -11.50 1.57 -0.39
CA LEU A 498 -11.96 2.44 -1.48
C LEU A 498 -13.22 1.88 -2.14
N LEU A 499 -13.25 0.56 -2.37
CA LEU A 499 -14.43 -0.10 -2.90
C LEU A 499 -15.64 0.03 -1.95
N LEU A 500 -15.42 -0.16 -0.65
CA LEU A 500 -16.47 0.05 0.35
C LEU A 500 -16.98 1.51 0.34
N VAL A 501 -16.08 2.49 0.29
CA VAL A 501 -16.44 3.92 0.22
C VAL A 501 -17.26 4.21 -1.04
N ALA A 502 -16.86 3.67 -2.19
CA ALA A 502 -17.63 3.80 -3.43
C ALA A 502 -19.03 3.15 -3.32
N GLY A 503 -19.12 1.99 -2.65
CA GLY A 503 -20.39 1.32 -2.37
C GLY A 503 -21.31 2.13 -1.46
N ILE A 504 -20.77 2.72 -0.39
CA ILE A 504 -21.50 3.61 0.51
C ILE A 504 -21.97 4.87 -0.23
N ALA A 505 -21.10 5.50 -1.02
CA ALA A 505 -21.46 6.67 -1.83
C ALA A 505 -22.57 6.33 -2.83
N THR A 506 -22.51 5.15 -3.46
CA THR A 506 -23.56 4.67 -4.36
C THR A 506 -24.87 4.43 -3.61
N ALA A 507 -24.83 3.83 -2.42
CA ALA A 507 -26.02 3.64 -1.57
C ALA A 507 -26.70 4.97 -1.22
N LEU A 508 -25.90 5.98 -0.85
CA LEU A 508 -26.39 7.32 -0.54
C LEU A 508 -26.95 8.00 -1.80
N GLY A 509 -26.28 7.87 -2.94
CA GLY A 509 -26.71 8.47 -4.21
C GLY A 509 -28.04 7.92 -4.74
N VAL A 510 -28.39 6.67 -4.46
CA VAL A 510 -29.65 6.06 -4.93
C VAL A 510 -30.73 5.98 -3.84
N GLY A 511 -30.34 5.97 -2.57
CA GLY A 511 -31.24 5.77 -1.44
C GLY A 511 -31.72 7.05 -0.76
N SER A 512 -30.97 8.15 -0.88
CA SER A 512 -31.27 9.41 -0.18
C SER A 512 -32.47 10.12 -0.79
N PRO A 513 -33.43 10.63 0.01
CA PRO A 513 -34.61 11.35 -0.48
C PRO A 513 -34.28 12.61 -1.29
N GLU A 514 -33.21 13.30 -0.93
CA GLU A 514 -32.76 14.56 -1.55
C GLU A 514 -31.56 14.34 -2.49
N THR A 515 -31.49 13.19 -3.17
CA THR A 515 -30.35 12.89 -4.06
C THR A 515 -30.26 13.89 -5.23
N PRO A 516 -29.08 14.48 -5.50
CA PRO A 516 -28.88 15.36 -6.64
C PRO A 516 -28.76 14.59 -7.97
N LEU A 517 -28.73 13.26 -7.93
CA LEU A 517 -28.53 12.42 -9.11
C LEU A 517 -29.83 12.17 -9.86
N SER A 518 -29.83 12.43 -11.17
CA SER A 518 -30.89 11.98 -12.08
C SER A 518 -31.00 10.45 -12.09
N ALA A 519 -32.16 9.91 -12.50
CA ALA A 519 -32.38 8.46 -12.59
C ALA A 519 -31.32 7.74 -13.45
N LEU A 520 -30.90 8.37 -14.56
CA LEU A 520 -29.85 7.83 -15.41
C LEU A 520 -28.48 7.78 -14.71
N GLN A 521 -28.13 8.82 -13.95
CA GLN A 521 -26.89 8.85 -13.16
C GLN A 521 -26.92 7.83 -12.03
N GLN A 522 -28.07 7.60 -11.41
CA GLN A 522 -28.24 6.55 -10.41
C GLN A 522 -28.02 5.15 -11.02
N VAL A 523 -28.64 4.85 -12.16
CA VAL A 523 -28.42 3.59 -12.89
C VAL A 523 -26.95 3.45 -13.30
N GLY A 524 -26.34 4.54 -13.78
CA GLY A 524 -24.92 4.58 -14.12
C GLY A 524 -24.00 4.30 -12.92
N ALA A 525 -24.28 4.88 -11.76
CA ALA A 525 -23.52 4.65 -10.53
C ALA A 525 -23.61 3.19 -10.07
N VAL A 526 -24.82 2.61 -10.04
CA VAL A 526 -25.03 1.21 -9.68
C VAL A 526 -24.36 0.29 -10.70
N GLY A 527 -24.55 0.53 -12.00
CA GLY A 527 -23.95 -0.25 -13.07
C GLY A 527 -22.42 -0.21 -13.02
N GLY A 528 -21.84 0.97 -12.87
CA GLY A 528 -20.39 1.17 -12.74
C GLY A 528 -19.81 0.46 -11.51
N TYR A 529 -20.50 0.55 -10.37
CA TYR A 529 -20.08 -0.17 -9.16
C TYR A 529 -20.14 -1.68 -9.35
N VAL A 530 -21.23 -2.23 -9.89
CA VAL A 530 -21.39 -3.67 -10.15
C VAL A 530 -20.36 -4.19 -11.16
N VAL A 531 -20.09 -3.45 -12.23
CA VAL A 531 -19.04 -3.80 -13.20
C VAL A 531 -17.66 -3.80 -12.53
N THR A 532 -17.38 -2.84 -11.65
CA THR A 532 -16.12 -2.78 -10.90
C THR A 532 -15.97 -3.99 -9.97
N LEU A 533 -17.04 -4.38 -9.25
CA LEU A 533 -17.05 -5.59 -8.43
C LEU A 533 -16.78 -6.85 -9.27
N GLY A 534 -17.50 -7.00 -10.39
CA GLY A 534 -17.36 -8.13 -11.29
C GLY A 534 -15.95 -8.22 -11.89
N PHE A 535 -15.40 -7.09 -12.35
CA PHE A 535 -14.06 -6.98 -12.89
C PHE A 535 -12.99 -7.38 -11.86
N LEU A 536 -12.96 -6.72 -10.70
CA LEU A 536 -11.94 -6.99 -9.67
C LEU A 536 -12.08 -8.41 -9.11
N GLY A 537 -13.32 -8.83 -8.85
CA GLY A 537 -13.61 -10.13 -8.27
C GLY A 537 -13.27 -11.28 -9.21
N ASP A 538 -13.75 -11.24 -10.46
CA ASP A 538 -13.51 -12.33 -11.41
C ASP A 538 -12.05 -12.35 -11.91
N ALA A 539 -11.42 -11.19 -12.14
CA ALA A 539 -10.01 -11.12 -12.52
C ALA A 539 -9.11 -11.75 -11.44
N SER A 540 -9.30 -11.36 -10.19
CA SER A 540 -8.50 -11.85 -9.07
C SER A 540 -8.73 -13.34 -8.82
N ARG A 541 -9.98 -13.81 -8.92
CA ARG A 541 -10.34 -15.23 -8.82
C ARG A 541 -9.69 -16.05 -9.94
N ARG A 542 -9.78 -15.62 -11.21
CA ARG A 542 -9.18 -16.34 -12.35
C ARG A 542 -7.66 -16.40 -12.23
N TYR A 543 -7.04 -15.30 -11.80
CA TYR A 543 -5.60 -15.26 -11.60
C TYR A 543 -5.15 -16.23 -10.51
N ALA A 544 -5.87 -16.26 -9.38
CA ALA A 544 -5.59 -17.20 -8.30
C ALA A 544 -5.72 -18.67 -8.77
N VAL A 545 -6.77 -18.99 -9.53
CA VAL A 545 -6.93 -20.33 -10.13
C VAL A 545 -5.78 -20.67 -11.07
N ALA A 546 -5.41 -19.76 -11.97
CA ALA A 546 -4.30 -19.99 -12.89
C ALA A 546 -2.97 -20.19 -12.14
N ARG A 547 -2.74 -19.44 -11.06
CA ARG A 547 -1.52 -19.55 -10.26
C ARG A 547 -1.44 -20.85 -9.46
N PHE A 548 -2.58 -21.32 -8.94
CA PHE A 548 -2.66 -22.60 -8.25
C PHE A 548 -2.44 -23.76 -9.22
N ARG A 549 -3.11 -23.73 -10.39
CA ARG A 549 -2.97 -24.76 -11.44
C ARG A 549 -1.55 -24.84 -12.00
N ASP A 550 -0.96 -23.68 -12.29
CA ASP A 550 0.37 -23.59 -12.91
C ASP A 550 1.46 -23.33 -11.85
N HIS A 551 1.23 -23.79 -10.61
CA HIS A 551 2.24 -23.72 -9.57
C HIS A 551 3.48 -24.54 -9.97
N GLY A 552 4.68 -23.99 -9.76
CA GLY A 552 5.95 -24.60 -10.19
C GLY A 552 6.35 -24.35 -11.66
N TYR A 553 5.48 -23.76 -12.49
CA TYR A 553 5.84 -23.37 -13.87
C TYR A 553 6.34 -21.92 -13.94
N ASP A 554 7.29 -21.67 -14.85
CA ASP A 554 7.85 -20.32 -15.09
C ASP A 554 6.82 -19.33 -15.65
N VAL A 555 5.88 -19.83 -16.46
CA VAL A 555 4.85 -19.02 -17.13
C VAL A 555 3.46 -19.44 -16.66
N VAL A 556 2.75 -18.48 -16.05
CA VAL A 556 1.35 -18.66 -15.64
C VAL A 556 0.44 -18.46 -16.86
N ARG A 557 -0.32 -19.49 -17.23
CA ARG A 557 -1.21 -19.46 -18.40
C ARG A 557 -2.58 -18.93 -18.00
N THR A 558 -2.76 -17.63 -18.17
CA THR A 558 -4.06 -16.99 -17.97
C THR A 558 -4.99 -17.21 -19.16
N ASP A 559 -6.30 -17.21 -18.90
CA ASP A 559 -7.33 -17.38 -19.92
C ASP A 559 -7.64 -16.06 -20.67
N ARG A 560 -8.46 -16.16 -21.71
CA ARG A 560 -8.86 -15.02 -22.55
C ARG A 560 -9.52 -13.87 -21.77
N PRO A 561 -10.52 -14.13 -20.89
CA PRO A 561 -11.10 -13.07 -20.07
C PRO A 561 -10.08 -12.35 -19.19
N PHE A 562 -9.17 -13.08 -18.54
CA PHE A 562 -8.13 -12.44 -17.74
C PHE A 562 -7.20 -11.56 -18.57
N ALA A 563 -6.87 -11.94 -19.80
CA ALA A 563 -6.06 -11.11 -20.68
C ALA A 563 -6.72 -9.73 -20.96
N VAL A 564 -8.05 -9.69 -21.12
CA VAL A 564 -8.80 -8.43 -21.21
C VAL A 564 -8.74 -7.67 -19.89
N TYR A 565 -8.88 -8.35 -18.76
CA TYR A 565 -8.79 -7.71 -17.45
C TYR A 565 -7.42 -7.10 -17.18
N ALA A 566 -6.34 -7.77 -17.58
CA ALA A 566 -4.99 -7.26 -17.47
C ALA A 566 -4.78 -6.02 -18.36
N ALA A 567 -5.33 -5.99 -19.57
CA ALA A 567 -5.28 -4.81 -20.45
C ALA A 567 -5.97 -3.59 -19.81
N VAL A 568 -7.19 -3.76 -19.30
CA VAL A 568 -7.92 -2.71 -18.57
C VAL A 568 -7.19 -2.32 -17.27
N GLY A 569 -6.63 -3.30 -16.55
CA GLY A 569 -5.86 -3.07 -15.33
C GLY A 569 -4.60 -2.23 -15.58
N LEU A 570 -3.89 -2.48 -16.68
CA LEU A 570 -2.73 -1.68 -17.10
C LEU A 570 -3.13 -0.25 -17.46
N MET A 571 -4.26 -0.06 -18.15
CA MET A 571 -4.81 1.26 -18.43
C MET A 571 -5.10 2.04 -17.14
N VAL A 572 -5.86 1.43 -16.21
CA VAL A 572 -6.21 2.07 -14.93
C VAL A 572 -4.95 2.35 -14.10
N LEU A 573 -4.03 1.39 -14.02
CA LEU A 573 -2.79 1.56 -13.26
C LEU A 573 -1.92 2.68 -13.84
N SER A 574 -1.83 2.79 -15.17
CA SER A 574 -1.09 3.88 -15.84
C SER A 574 -1.66 5.24 -15.48
N PHE A 575 -2.99 5.38 -15.55
CA PHE A 575 -3.68 6.60 -15.13
C PHE A 575 -3.41 6.94 -13.66
N LEU A 576 -3.60 5.98 -12.74
CA LEU A 576 -3.40 6.21 -11.30
C LEU A 576 -1.96 6.60 -10.95
N ILE A 577 -0.97 5.93 -11.55
CA ILE A 577 0.44 6.25 -11.33
C ILE A 577 0.79 7.61 -11.94
N GLY A 578 0.34 7.89 -13.16
CA GLY A 578 0.50 9.20 -13.81
C GLY A 578 -0.08 10.34 -12.97
N GLN A 579 -1.27 10.16 -12.38
CA GLN A 579 -1.87 11.13 -11.47
C GLN A 579 -1.07 11.26 -10.17
N ALA A 580 -0.64 10.16 -9.55
CA ALA A 580 0.14 10.20 -8.32
C ALA A 580 1.43 11.02 -8.53
N VAL A 581 2.22 10.72 -9.56
CA VAL A 581 3.47 11.47 -9.81
C VAL A 581 3.21 12.93 -10.18
N SER A 582 2.13 13.24 -10.90
CA SER A 582 1.74 14.62 -11.23
C SER A 582 1.37 15.43 -9.99
N ILE A 583 0.56 14.85 -9.10
CA ILE A 583 0.20 15.47 -7.81
C ILE A 583 1.46 15.67 -6.95
N ALA A 584 2.41 14.75 -6.99
CA ALA A 584 3.69 14.92 -6.30
C ALA A 584 4.57 16.04 -6.88
N ALA A 585 4.43 16.37 -8.17
CA ALA A 585 5.19 17.43 -8.81
C ALA A 585 4.65 18.84 -8.48
N VAL A 586 3.33 19.00 -8.31
CA VAL A 586 2.69 20.29 -8.03
C VAL A 586 3.35 21.08 -6.87
N PRO A 587 3.62 20.47 -5.70
CA PRO A 587 4.26 21.18 -4.60
C PRO A 587 5.72 21.57 -4.90
N VAL A 588 6.43 20.80 -5.72
CA VAL A 588 7.82 21.07 -6.10
C VAL A 588 7.91 22.26 -7.07
N LEU A 589 6.99 22.30 -8.04
CA LEU A 589 6.94 23.37 -9.04
C LEU A 589 6.51 24.71 -8.44
N GLY A 590 5.59 24.67 -7.47
CA GLY A 590 4.94 25.85 -6.92
C GLY A 590 3.68 26.20 -7.73
N LEU A 591 2.62 26.58 -7.01
CA LEU A 591 1.32 26.88 -7.62
C LEU A 591 1.29 28.27 -8.28
N ASP A 592 2.25 29.13 -7.96
CA ASP A 592 2.31 30.52 -8.44
C ASP A 592 3.08 30.65 -9.77
N GLN A 593 3.53 29.52 -10.33
CA GLN A 593 4.24 29.50 -11.61
C GLN A 593 3.29 29.78 -12.77
N ALA A 594 3.82 30.37 -13.84
CA ALA A 594 3.03 30.61 -15.05
C ALA A 594 2.44 29.29 -15.61
N PRO A 595 1.18 29.27 -16.08
CA PRO A 595 0.56 28.09 -16.68
C PRO A 595 1.40 27.46 -17.80
N LEU A 596 2.12 28.29 -18.56
CA LEU A 596 3.05 27.89 -19.63
C LEU A 596 4.22 27.01 -19.15
N VAL A 597 4.54 27.01 -17.86
CA VAL A 597 5.54 26.12 -17.26
C VAL A 597 4.87 24.93 -16.58
N VAL A 598 3.78 25.17 -15.84
CA VAL A 598 3.13 24.13 -15.01
C VAL A 598 2.52 23.04 -15.87
N TYR A 599 1.67 23.38 -16.85
CA TYR A 599 0.93 22.36 -17.60
C TYR A 599 1.85 21.48 -18.46
N PRO A 600 2.82 22.02 -19.22
CA PRO A 600 3.77 21.18 -19.96
C PRO A 600 4.59 20.27 -19.04
N THR A 601 4.97 20.75 -17.85
CA THR A 601 5.73 19.93 -16.90
C THR A 601 4.88 18.80 -16.32
N LEU A 602 3.65 19.09 -15.90
CA LEU A 602 2.73 18.07 -15.40
C LEU A 602 2.38 17.05 -16.49
N PHE A 603 2.22 17.49 -17.73
CA PHE A 603 2.03 16.60 -18.88
C PHE A 603 3.19 15.61 -19.01
N VAL A 604 4.44 16.09 -19.04
CA VAL A 604 5.62 15.21 -19.13
C VAL A 604 5.71 14.25 -17.94
N VAL A 605 5.46 14.74 -16.72
CA VAL A 605 5.49 13.92 -15.49
C VAL A 605 4.42 12.84 -15.53
N GLN A 606 3.21 13.16 -15.99
CA GLN A 606 2.12 12.19 -16.13
C GLN A 606 2.50 11.05 -17.08
N TYR A 607 3.01 11.37 -18.28
CA TYR A 607 3.46 10.35 -19.24
C TYR A 607 4.69 9.58 -18.77
N ALA A 608 5.58 10.19 -17.97
CA ALA A 608 6.65 9.44 -17.31
C ALA A 608 6.08 8.35 -16.37
N GLY A 609 4.97 8.62 -15.69
CA GLY A 609 4.22 7.62 -14.92
C GLY A 609 3.66 6.48 -15.79
N PHE A 610 3.14 6.80 -16.98
CA PHE A 610 2.62 5.79 -17.91
C PHE A 610 3.75 4.89 -18.44
N ALA A 611 4.88 5.49 -18.84
CA ALA A 611 6.07 4.76 -19.26
C ALA A 611 6.60 3.86 -18.14
N LEU A 612 6.55 4.30 -16.88
CA LEU A 612 6.96 3.51 -15.72
C LEU A 612 6.08 2.26 -15.53
N VAL A 613 4.77 2.34 -15.81
CA VAL A 613 3.87 1.17 -15.78
C VAL A 613 4.20 0.20 -16.90
N ALA A 614 4.46 0.69 -18.12
CA ALA A 614 4.89 -0.15 -19.24
C ALA A 614 6.20 -0.89 -18.92
N VAL A 615 7.22 -0.18 -18.42
CA VAL A 615 8.50 -0.78 -17.99
C VAL A 615 8.31 -1.73 -16.81
N GLY A 616 7.48 -1.37 -15.84
CA GLY A 616 7.14 -2.19 -14.68
C GLY A 616 6.46 -3.50 -15.08
N PHE A 617 5.58 -3.48 -16.07
CA PHE A 617 4.97 -4.68 -16.65
C PHE A 617 6.03 -5.60 -17.25
N LEU A 618 6.96 -5.07 -18.06
CA LEU A 618 8.03 -5.87 -18.65
C LEU A 618 8.90 -6.51 -17.56
N TYR A 619 9.31 -5.72 -16.58
CA TYR A 619 10.11 -6.17 -15.44
C TYR A 619 9.42 -7.27 -14.63
N ALA A 620 8.16 -7.07 -14.23
CA ALA A 620 7.39 -7.98 -13.39
C ALA A 620 6.96 -9.28 -14.10
N THR A 621 6.90 -9.25 -15.44
CA THR A 621 6.54 -10.41 -16.27
C THR A 621 7.74 -11.09 -16.93
N HIS A 622 8.96 -10.72 -16.54
CA HIS A 622 10.21 -11.28 -17.09
C HIS A 622 10.38 -11.06 -18.61
N ARG A 623 9.74 -10.03 -19.16
CA ARG A 623 9.93 -9.61 -20.56
C ARG A 623 11.10 -8.64 -20.63
N GLY A 624 12.10 -8.96 -21.45
CA GLY A 624 13.29 -8.11 -21.67
C GLY A 624 13.04 -6.99 -22.68
N LEU A 625 14.08 -6.20 -22.97
CA LEU A 625 14.02 -5.11 -23.97
C LEU A 625 13.69 -5.61 -25.38
N ALA A 626 14.01 -6.88 -25.70
CA ALA A 626 13.63 -7.51 -26.96
C ALA A 626 12.10 -7.63 -27.17
N TYR A 627 11.29 -7.41 -26.12
CA TYR A 627 9.84 -7.32 -26.24
C TYR A 627 9.39 -5.98 -26.85
N VAL A 628 10.26 -4.95 -26.89
CA VAL A 628 9.96 -3.63 -27.44
C VAL A 628 10.39 -3.55 -28.89
N ASP A 629 9.43 -3.34 -29.80
CA ASP A 629 9.65 -3.32 -31.25
C ASP A 629 10.20 -1.97 -31.74
N LEU A 630 11.41 -1.62 -31.29
CA LEU A 630 12.12 -0.42 -31.72
C LEU A 630 12.93 -0.70 -32.98
N SER A 631 12.44 -0.18 -34.12
CA SER A 631 13.13 -0.25 -35.41
C SER A 631 13.00 1.10 -36.12
N LEU A 632 14.11 1.62 -36.65
CA LEU A 632 14.11 2.86 -37.43
C LEU A 632 13.27 2.67 -38.71
N PRO A 633 12.47 3.69 -39.10
CA PRO A 633 11.62 3.58 -40.27
C PRO A 633 12.45 3.50 -41.56
N SER A 634 12.19 2.47 -42.36
CA SER A 634 12.65 2.38 -43.74
C SER A 634 11.99 3.47 -44.62
N PRO A 635 12.54 3.81 -45.81
CA PRO A 635 11.91 4.78 -46.71
C PRO A 635 10.47 4.44 -47.08
N ARG A 636 10.15 3.15 -47.22
CA ARG A 636 8.77 2.68 -47.44
C ARG A 636 7.88 2.97 -46.23
N GLN A 637 8.39 2.76 -45.02
CA GLN A 637 7.67 3.06 -43.78
C GLN A 637 7.48 4.57 -43.58
N VAL A 638 8.39 5.43 -44.07
CA VAL A 638 8.13 6.89 -44.11
C VAL A 638 6.91 7.21 -44.95
N GLY A 639 6.74 6.56 -46.11
CA GLY A 639 5.50 6.67 -46.91
C GLY A 639 4.26 6.18 -46.16
N ILE A 640 4.39 5.11 -45.36
CA ILE A 640 3.30 4.62 -44.48
C ILE A 640 2.97 5.62 -43.38
N ILE A 641 3.96 6.35 -42.82
CA ILE A 641 3.70 7.41 -41.84
C ILE A 641 2.81 8.48 -42.45
N VAL A 642 3.17 8.99 -43.63
CA VAL A 642 2.37 10.01 -44.33
C VAL A 642 0.97 9.49 -44.65
N GLY A 643 0.87 8.30 -45.25
CA GLY A 643 -0.42 7.68 -45.58
C GLY A 643 -1.29 7.42 -44.34
N GLY A 644 -0.68 7.01 -43.23
CA GLY A 644 -1.35 6.78 -41.96
C GLY A 644 -1.93 8.06 -41.36
N VAL A 645 -1.17 9.16 -41.37
CA VAL A 645 -1.66 10.47 -40.92
C VAL A 645 -2.83 10.93 -41.78
N VAL A 646 -2.71 10.85 -43.11
CA VAL A 646 -3.79 11.20 -44.04
C VAL A 646 -5.04 10.36 -43.79
N ALA A 647 -4.89 9.05 -43.64
CA ALA A 647 -6.01 8.15 -43.35
C ALA A 647 -6.70 8.49 -42.01
N SER A 648 -5.93 8.81 -40.97
CA SER A 648 -6.48 9.29 -39.68
C SER A 648 -7.30 10.57 -39.84
N PHE A 649 -6.83 11.54 -40.64
CA PHE A 649 -7.57 12.76 -40.92
C PHE A 649 -8.83 12.55 -41.77
N VAL A 650 -8.80 11.61 -42.71
CA VAL A 650 -10.00 11.23 -43.48
C VAL A 650 -11.06 10.66 -42.54
N ILE A 651 -10.68 9.76 -41.61
CA ILE A 651 -11.61 9.22 -40.60
C ILE A 651 -12.18 10.35 -39.73
N TRP A 652 -11.32 11.24 -39.23
CA TRP A 652 -11.74 12.40 -38.45
C TRP A 652 -12.71 13.29 -39.23
N ALA A 653 -12.41 13.64 -40.47
CA ALA A 653 -13.26 14.51 -41.30
C ALA A 653 -14.64 13.89 -41.57
N VAL A 654 -14.69 12.59 -41.85
CA VAL A 654 -15.95 11.85 -42.03
C VAL A 654 -16.76 11.86 -40.72
N ALA A 655 -16.13 11.63 -39.58
CA ALA A 655 -16.81 11.67 -38.29
C ALA A 655 -17.34 13.08 -37.96
N SER A 656 -16.55 14.12 -38.20
CA SER A 656 -16.96 15.52 -38.03
C SER A 656 -18.14 15.88 -38.93
N LEU A 657 -18.18 15.40 -40.17
CA LEU A 657 -19.30 15.59 -41.08
C LEU A 657 -20.58 14.92 -40.56
N ILE A 658 -20.48 13.70 -40.00
CA ILE A 658 -21.61 12.99 -39.40
C ILE A 658 -22.14 13.77 -38.20
N VAL A 659 -21.27 14.22 -37.29
CA VAL A 659 -21.63 15.01 -36.10
C VAL A 659 -22.36 16.29 -36.51
N ALA A 660 -21.83 17.02 -37.49
CA ALA A 660 -22.43 18.25 -37.99
C ALA A 660 -23.82 18.03 -38.61
N ASN A 661 -23.98 17.00 -39.46
CA ASN A 661 -25.26 16.73 -40.15
C ASN A 661 -26.35 16.22 -39.19
N LEU A 662 -25.97 15.54 -38.11
CA LEU A 662 -26.91 15.03 -37.12
C LEU A 662 -27.24 16.07 -36.03
N GLY A 663 -26.68 17.28 -36.10
CA GLY A 663 -26.87 18.33 -35.09
C GLY A 663 -26.38 17.90 -33.70
N LEU A 664 -25.35 17.06 -33.66
CA LEU A 664 -24.85 16.49 -32.41
C LEU A 664 -23.90 17.48 -31.72
N PRO A 665 -23.88 17.50 -30.37
CA PRO A 665 -22.96 18.34 -29.62
C PRO A 665 -21.51 17.91 -29.90
N ALA A 666 -20.67 18.87 -30.30
CA ALA A 666 -19.22 18.69 -30.36
C ALA A 666 -18.64 18.74 -28.94
N THR A 667 -17.56 17.98 -28.70
CA THR A 667 -16.86 17.96 -27.40
C THR A 667 -15.55 18.71 -27.48
N ASP A 668 -15.40 19.74 -26.66
CA ASP A 668 -14.10 20.29 -26.36
C ASP A 668 -13.35 19.40 -25.36
N HIS A 669 -12.03 19.38 -25.45
CA HIS A 669 -11.19 18.68 -24.47
C HIS A 669 -11.19 19.49 -23.18
N ALA A 670 -11.45 18.86 -22.02
CA ALA A 670 -11.64 19.56 -20.73
C ALA A 670 -10.43 20.39 -20.23
N LEU A 671 -9.29 20.32 -20.91
CA LEU A 671 -8.06 21.04 -20.59
C LEU A 671 -7.88 22.35 -21.37
N PHE A 672 -8.64 22.59 -22.44
CA PHE A 672 -8.51 23.79 -23.27
C PHE A 672 -9.81 24.57 -23.24
N ASP A 673 -9.77 25.75 -22.64
CA ASP A 673 -10.84 26.73 -22.70
C ASP A 673 -10.47 27.78 -23.77
N PRO A 674 -11.24 27.88 -24.86
CA PRO A 674 -11.03 28.92 -25.88
C PRO A 674 -11.12 30.35 -25.35
N SER A 675 -11.70 30.54 -24.16
CA SER A 675 -11.84 31.85 -23.51
C SER A 675 -10.64 32.25 -22.64
N ASP A 676 -9.62 31.39 -22.50
CA ASP A 676 -8.38 31.70 -21.77
C ASP A 676 -7.29 32.25 -22.71
N ASP A 677 -6.83 33.48 -22.44
CA ASP A 677 -5.79 34.18 -23.20
C ASP A 677 -4.45 33.42 -23.27
N ALA A 678 -4.18 32.51 -22.32
CA ALA A 678 -2.96 31.69 -22.31
C ALA A 678 -3.02 30.48 -23.27
N THR A 679 -4.22 30.09 -23.72
CA THR A 679 -4.46 28.87 -24.50
C THR A 679 -3.64 28.80 -25.80
N PRO A 680 -3.53 29.85 -26.64
CA PRO A 680 -2.78 29.76 -27.89
C PRO A 680 -1.29 29.42 -27.69
N THR A 681 -0.63 30.04 -26.72
CA THR A 681 0.80 29.79 -26.46
C THR A 681 1.02 28.38 -25.88
N LEU A 682 0.10 27.91 -25.04
CA LEU A 682 0.11 26.54 -24.52
C LEU A 682 -0.02 25.50 -25.65
N LEU A 683 -0.88 25.73 -26.64
CA LEU A 683 -1.05 24.84 -27.79
C LEU A 683 0.26 24.67 -28.58
N LEU A 684 1.01 25.76 -28.83
CA LEU A 684 2.32 25.69 -29.50
C LEU A 684 3.34 24.85 -28.72
N VAL A 685 3.38 24.99 -27.39
CA VAL A 685 4.29 24.20 -26.54
C VAL A 685 3.90 22.72 -26.53
N LEU A 686 2.62 22.40 -26.68
CA LEU A 686 2.15 21.02 -26.72
C LEU A 686 2.52 20.28 -28.01
N VAL A 687 2.67 20.96 -29.15
CA VAL A 687 3.05 20.34 -30.43
C VAL A 687 4.29 19.42 -30.32
N PRO A 688 5.45 19.89 -29.82
CA PRO A 688 6.60 18.99 -29.65
C PRO A 688 6.36 17.92 -28.57
N LEU A 689 5.58 18.22 -27.53
CA LEU A 689 5.29 17.25 -26.46
C LEU A 689 4.39 16.10 -26.93
N VAL A 690 3.41 16.36 -27.79
CA VAL A 690 2.58 15.27 -28.35
C VAL A 690 3.37 14.39 -29.31
N LEU A 691 4.32 14.98 -30.03
CA LEU A 691 5.17 14.25 -30.97
C LEU A 691 6.22 13.37 -30.27
N PHE A 692 6.86 13.88 -29.22
CA PHE A 692 8.01 13.22 -28.59
C PHE A 692 7.70 12.56 -27.23
N VAL A 693 6.56 12.86 -26.61
CA VAL A 693 6.18 12.31 -25.31
C VAL A 693 4.87 11.51 -25.40
N ASN A 694 3.75 12.14 -25.74
CA ASN A 694 2.44 11.45 -25.72
C ASN A 694 2.37 10.32 -26.77
N GLY A 695 2.61 10.58 -28.06
CA GLY A 695 2.58 9.54 -29.10
C GLY A 695 3.50 8.35 -28.80
N PRO A 696 4.78 8.56 -28.47
CA PRO A 696 5.70 7.47 -28.11
C PRO A 696 5.27 6.67 -26.87
N VAL A 697 4.85 7.34 -25.79
CA VAL A 697 4.50 6.65 -24.54
C VAL A 697 3.18 5.90 -24.65
N GLU A 698 2.17 6.48 -25.30
CA GLU A 698 0.89 5.80 -25.49
C GLU A 698 1.04 4.60 -26.42
N GLU A 699 1.73 4.73 -27.55
CA GLU A 699 1.91 3.58 -28.43
C GLU A 699 2.77 2.47 -27.79
N LEU A 700 3.73 2.83 -26.92
CA LEU A 700 4.48 1.86 -26.11
C LEU A 700 3.53 1.05 -25.22
N LEU A 701 2.59 1.72 -24.55
CA LEU A 701 1.63 1.09 -23.65
C LEU A 701 0.56 0.30 -24.41
N TYR A 702 -0.11 0.91 -25.38
CA TYR A 702 -1.30 0.34 -26.01
C TYR A 702 -0.98 -0.63 -27.15
N ARG A 703 0.08 -0.41 -27.94
CA ARG A 703 0.47 -1.33 -29.01
C ARG A 703 1.48 -2.35 -28.55
N ASN A 704 2.61 -1.87 -28.06
CA ASN A 704 3.72 -2.76 -27.77
C ASN A 704 3.49 -3.58 -26.50
N VAL A 705 2.86 -3.02 -25.45
CA VAL A 705 2.52 -3.78 -24.24
C VAL A 705 1.16 -4.46 -24.36
N ILE A 706 0.06 -3.70 -24.47
CA ILE A 706 -1.30 -4.23 -24.36
C ILE A 706 -1.70 -5.06 -25.59
N GLN A 707 -1.63 -4.52 -26.81
CA GLN A 707 -2.02 -5.24 -28.03
C GLN A 707 -1.15 -6.49 -28.21
N LYS A 708 0.18 -6.38 -28.11
CA LYS A 708 1.09 -7.53 -28.22
C LYS A 708 0.78 -8.61 -27.18
N TYR A 709 0.54 -8.23 -25.92
CA TYR A 709 0.13 -9.19 -24.88
C TYR A 709 -1.20 -9.89 -25.24
N LEU A 710 -2.16 -9.17 -25.79
CA LEU A 710 -3.44 -9.74 -26.23
C LEU A 710 -3.27 -10.73 -27.40
N THR A 711 -2.31 -10.51 -28.31
CA THR A 711 -2.03 -11.46 -29.41
C THR A 711 -1.54 -12.83 -28.91
N GLU A 712 -1.05 -12.94 -27.67
CA GLU A 712 -0.69 -14.24 -27.08
C GLU A 712 -1.93 -15.13 -26.79
N ARG A 713 -3.16 -14.59 -26.86
CA ARG A 713 -4.41 -15.29 -26.49
C ARG A 713 -5.54 -15.12 -27.51
N PHE A 714 -5.46 -14.11 -28.35
CA PHE A 714 -6.44 -13.76 -29.37
C PHE A 714 -5.79 -13.70 -30.74
N SER A 715 -6.60 -13.81 -31.79
CA SER A 715 -6.13 -13.46 -33.13
C SER A 715 -5.78 -11.97 -33.18
N VAL A 716 -4.86 -11.61 -34.09
CA VAL A 716 -4.41 -10.22 -34.28
C VAL A 716 -5.57 -9.22 -34.42
N PRO A 717 -6.61 -9.44 -35.26
CA PRO A 717 -7.71 -8.48 -35.38
C PRO A 717 -8.48 -8.28 -34.08
N VAL A 718 -8.70 -9.36 -33.32
CA VAL A 718 -9.41 -9.28 -32.03
C VAL A 718 -8.55 -8.55 -30.99
N ALA A 719 -7.24 -8.79 -30.96
CA ALA A 719 -6.32 -8.07 -30.10
C ALA A 719 -6.28 -6.57 -30.40
N ILE A 720 -6.27 -6.17 -31.69
CA ILE A 720 -6.36 -4.78 -32.13
C ILE A 720 -7.66 -4.14 -31.63
N VAL A 721 -8.80 -4.79 -31.83
CA VAL A 721 -10.11 -4.27 -31.39
C VAL A 721 -10.14 -4.08 -29.87
N ILE A 722 -9.69 -5.06 -29.09
CA ILE A 722 -9.69 -4.95 -27.62
C ILE A 722 -8.74 -3.85 -27.16
N ALA A 723 -7.50 -3.80 -27.67
CA ALA A 723 -6.54 -2.76 -27.31
C ALA A 723 -7.06 -1.35 -27.67
N SER A 724 -7.73 -1.22 -28.81
CA SER A 724 -8.31 0.05 -29.28
C SER A 724 -9.50 0.49 -28.44
N ALA A 725 -10.32 -0.45 -27.97
CA ALA A 725 -11.41 -0.17 -27.04
C ALA A 725 -10.87 0.29 -25.68
N VAL A 726 -9.83 -0.37 -25.16
CA VAL A 726 -9.14 0.03 -23.92
C VAL A 726 -8.51 1.42 -24.07
N PHE A 727 -7.85 1.70 -25.21
CA PHE A 727 -7.33 3.02 -25.53
C PHE A 727 -8.42 4.10 -25.52
N ALA A 728 -9.54 3.87 -26.22
CA ALA A 728 -10.64 4.83 -26.25
C ALA A 728 -11.17 5.09 -24.83
N LEU A 729 -11.46 4.03 -24.05
CA LEU A 729 -11.97 4.16 -22.67
C LEU A 729 -11.02 4.92 -21.74
N ALA A 730 -9.71 4.90 -21.99
CA ALA A 730 -8.74 5.66 -21.22
C ALA A 730 -8.97 7.18 -21.30
N HIS A 731 -9.68 7.65 -22.32
CA HIS A 731 -9.97 9.07 -22.55
C HIS A 731 -11.27 9.55 -21.87
N VAL A 732 -12.04 8.66 -21.23
CA VAL A 732 -13.27 9.05 -20.51
C VAL A 732 -13.03 10.22 -19.54
N PRO A 733 -11.98 10.25 -18.71
CA PRO A 733 -11.74 11.37 -17.79
C PRO A 733 -11.55 12.73 -18.48
N ALA A 734 -11.11 12.76 -19.74
CA ALA A 734 -10.88 14.00 -20.48
C ALA A 734 -12.16 14.58 -21.12
N TYR A 735 -13.20 13.76 -21.31
CA TYR A 735 -14.42 14.13 -22.03
C TYR A 735 -15.72 13.90 -21.26
N TYR A 736 -15.66 13.42 -20.01
CA TYR A 736 -16.87 13.06 -19.25
C TYR A 736 -17.83 14.24 -19.01
N SER A 737 -17.30 15.47 -18.97
CA SER A 737 -18.07 16.70 -18.73
C SER A 737 -18.92 17.13 -19.93
N ALA A 738 -18.65 16.62 -21.13
CA ALA A 738 -19.35 17.02 -22.36
C ALA A 738 -20.72 16.34 -22.57
N GLY A 739 -21.15 15.49 -21.64
CA GLY A 739 -22.39 14.72 -21.72
C GLY A 739 -22.23 13.37 -22.44
N LEU A 740 -23.10 12.42 -22.10
CA LEU A 740 -22.95 11.00 -22.51
C LEU A 740 -23.00 10.79 -24.03
N THR A 741 -23.86 11.52 -24.74
CA THR A 741 -23.98 11.41 -26.21
C THR A 741 -22.68 11.82 -26.87
N ALA A 742 -22.18 13.00 -26.52
CA ALA A 742 -20.97 13.58 -27.10
C ALA A 742 -19.73 12.73 -26.77
N LEU A 743 -19.61 12.29 -25.50
CA LEU A 743 -18.60 11.32 -25.07
C LEU A 743 -18.64 10.05 -25.93
N SER A 744 -19.82 9.48 -26.19
CA SER A 744 -19.95 8.23 -26.96
C SER A 744 -19.45 8.37 -28.40
N PHE A 745 -19.73 9.50 -29.06
CA PHE A 745 -19.21 9.78 -30.41
C PHE A 745 -17.69 9.95 -30.42
N THR A 746 -17.15 10.72 -29.46
CA THR A 746 -15.70 10.94 -29.33
C THR A 746 -14.96 9.63 -29.07
N LEU A 747 -15.46 8.78 -28.16
CA LEU A 747 -14.88 7.46 -27.90
C LEU A 747 -14.95 6.55 -29.14
N THR A 748 -16.04 6.62 -29.91
CA THR A 748 -16.18 5.85 -31.15
C THR A 748 -15.16 6.28 -32.20
N LEU A 749 -14.96 7.59 -32.37
CA LEU A 749 -13.94 8.13 -33.26
C LEU A 749 -12.53 7.67 -32.85
N LEU A 750 -12.18 7.85 -31.57
CA LEU A 750 -10.89 7.41 -31.02
C LEU A 750 -10.68 5.90 -31.20
N PHE A 751 -11.73 5.09 -31.02
CA PHE A 751 -11.69 3.66 -31.26
C PHE A 751 -11.36 3.31 -32.71
N VAL A 752 -12.01 3.94 -33.69
CA VAL A 752 -11.78 3.67 -35.13
C VAL A 752 -10.37 4.07 -35.54
N ILE A 753 -9.91 5.25 -35.12
CA ILE A 753 -8.54 5.71 -35.39
C ILE A 753 -7.50 4.79 -34.73
N SER A 754 -7.74 4.38 -33.48
CA SER A 754 -6.87 3.45 -32.75
C SER A 754 -6.79 2.07 -33.41
N CYS A 755 -7.89 1.59 -34.01
CA CYS A 755 -7.89 0.37 -34.82
C CYS A 755 -6.97 0.49 -36.06
N LEU A 756 -7.01 1.63 -36.76
CA LEU A 756 -6.11 1.91 -37.88
C LEU A 756 -4.64 1.87 -37.41
N TRP A 757 -4.31 2.57 -36.33
CA TRP A 757 -2.96 2.58 -35.77
C TRP A 757 -2.50 1.20 -35.32
N GLY A 758 -3.38 0.43 -34.67
CA GLY A 758 -3.11 -0.95 -34.27
C GLY A 758 -2.82 -1.89 -35.44
N TRP A 759 -3.53 -1.70 -36.56
CA TRP A 759 -3.27 -2.43 -37.80
C TRP A 759 -1.94 -2.01 -38.45
N ILE A 760 -1.62 -0.71 -38.50
CA ILE A 760 -0.34 -0.22 -39.03
C ILE A 760 0.84 -0.74 -38.20
N TYR A 761 0.71 -0.74 -36.87
CA TYR A 761 1.72 -1.31 -35.97
C TYR A 761 1.95 -2.79 -36.25
N ASP A 762 0.88 -3.59 -36.35
CA ASP A 762 0.98 -5.02 -36.67
C ASP A 762 1.64 -5.26 -38.05
N TYR A 763 1.25 -4.46 -39.06
CA TYR A 763 1.80 -4.56 -40.41
C TYR A 763 3.28 -4.16 -40.49
N THR A 764 3.70 -3.15 -39.72
CA THR A 764 5.05 -2.59 -39.81
C THR A 764 6.04 -3.18 -38.81
N GLY A 765 5.56 -3.76 -37.71
CA GLY A 765 6.41 -4.25 -36.61
C GLY A 765 7.30 -3.16 -36.02
N SER A 766 6.89 -1.89 -36.08
CA SER A 766 7.70 -0.76 -35.62
C SER A 766 6.88 0.17 -34.75
N LEU A 767 7.30 0.27 -33.49
CA LEU A 767 6.75 1.24 -32.54
C LEU A 767 6.99 2.67 -33.02
N LEU A 768 8.16 2.98 -33.59
CA LEU A 768 8.49 4.33 -34.05
C LEU A 768 7.57 4.82 -35.18
N VAL A 769 7.18 3.92 -36.09
CA VAL A 769 6.26 4.27 -37.20
C VAL A 769 4.90 4.68 -36.69
N VAL A 770 4.28 3.88 -35.81
CA VAL A 770 2.96 4.18 -35.28
C VAL A 770 2.99 5.39 -34.32
N SER A 771 4.04 5.54 -33.50
CA SER A 771 4.25 6.71 -32.65
C SER A 771 4.37 8.00 -33.47
N ALA A 772 5.06 7.96 -34.61
CA ALA A 772 5.15 9.11 -35.50
C ALA A 772 3.79 9.47 -36.10
N ILE A 773 2.99 8.49 -36.54
CA ILE A 773 1.64 8.73 -37.06
C ILE A 773 0.75 9.37 -36.00
N HIS A 774 0.71 8.78 -34.80
CA HIS A 774 -0.08 9.29 -33.69
C HIS A 774 0.37 10.71 -33.29
N GLY A 775 1.67 10.90 -33.05
CA GLY A 775 2.23 12.20 -32.66
C GLY A 775 1.98 13.29 -33.71
N LEU A 776 2.13 12.99 -35.01
CA LEU A 776 1.86 13.94 -36.09
C LEU A 776 0.36 14.24 -36.22
N TYR A 777 -0.51 13.25 -36.06
CA TYR A 777 -1.97 13.46 -36.05
C TYR A 777 -2.37 14.44 -34.94
N ASN A 778 -1.90 14.22 -33.71
CA ASN A 778 -2.18 15.11 -32.58
C ASN A 778 -1.56 16.50 -32.78
N ALA A 779 -0.32 16.57 -33.27
CA ALA A 779 0.39 17.83 -33.53
C ALA A 779 -0.36 18.70 -34.55
N VAL A 780 -0.86 18.11 -35.63
CA VAL A 780 -1.61 18.85 -36.67
C VAL A 780 -2.97 19.31 -36.15
N LEU A 781 -3.68 18.50 -35.35
CA LEU A 781 -4.93 18.94 -34.71
C LEU A 781 -4.70 20.13 -33.77
N ILE A 782 -3.66 20.07 -32.92
CA ILE A 782 -3.30 21.15 -32.00
C ILE A 782 -2.88 22.41 -32.75
N ALA A 783 -2.07 22.27 -33.80
CA ALA A 783 -1.66 23.40 -34.64
C ALA A 783 -2.85 24.02 -35.39
N GLY A 784 -3.81 23.20 -35.85
CA GLY A 784 -5.05 23.69 -36.46
C GLY A 784 -5.91 24.47 -35.47
N LEU A 785 -6.04 23.98 -34.24
CA LEU A 785 -6.75 24.70 -33.16
C LEU A 785 -6.05 26.03 -32.83
N TYR A 786 -4.72 26.05 -32.79
CA TYR A 786 -3.96 27.29 -32.61
C TYR A 786 -4.32 28.32 -33.69
N VAL A 787 -4.27 27.92 -34.97
CA VAL A 787 -4.63 28.79 -36.11
C VAL A 787 -6.10 29.24 -36.07
N GLN A 788 -7.00 28.44 -35.49
CA GLN A 788 -8.40 28.83 -35.34
C GLN A 788 -8.61 29.90 -34.26
N LEU A 789 -7.78 29.90 -33.22
CA LEU A 789 -7.88 30.81 -32.07
C LEU A 789 -7.09 32.11 -32.24
N THR A 790 -6.17 32.18 -33.20
CA THR A 790 -5.34 33.35 -33.51
C THR A 790 -5.60 33.88 -34.89
#